data_AF-A0A1V6SDC9-F1
#
_entry.id   AF-A0A1V6SDC9-F1
#
_cell.length_a   1.000
_cell.length_b   1.000
_cell.length_c   1.000
_cell.angle_alpha   90.00
_cell.angle_beta   90.00
_cell.angle_gamma   90.00
#
_symmetry.space_group_name_H-M   'P 1'
#
loop_
_entity.id
_entity.type
_entity.pdbx_description
1 polymer ?
#
loop_
_entity_poly.entity_id
_entity_poly.type
_entity_poly.pdbx_seq_one_letter_code
_entity_poly.pdbx_strand_id
1 'polypeptide(L)'
;MPGSLSGQDCCRIPGYNCHNYGTQFQPFSSCQYASTLYDHDFGYPYQFCCPGNPGIPSGSEDGFGLPPWPVNPTSKPPWSWQYASDPYWLCQNYGLSSNPGSFPSNSGHGTGPLDDGWKDYVSCNYKIHAATANCKFEEAESCKKQKALLEQKLWAYCNKAIEEKCNNQSSQAQFGGDCKEICRKEKASVEERLQAQCAAAQLNAANKCKSDQDAMSEAHQKANNQLKQENERLKKQNDEHAQKAKDDQKAKQKLEQNIEELERENEKLKKQHDEHAQNIKEHKEAKEKLERDNKELEQENTELKKQNNEHTEKAKHDQKAKEKLESDNEELGQENKKLKKQIDVRAQNAKDDQKAKEKLEQRNDELEQENKKLKKQDDESAKKAKEDKEAKEKLEQENDRLKKQEKDDQKVKEELKQENDRLKKQEEKNAEKTKDDQKVKGELEQENDRLKKQEKDDQKVKGELEQENDRLKKQEKDDQKVKGELEQENDRLKKQEKDDQKVKGELEQENDRLKKQEKDDQKVKEELKQENDRLKKQEEKNAEKTKDDQKYKEKLEQENEKLKKQEEQWAQKANENQKAKEELEKENEKLKAESRPEKPVASQPNSSTSDLEAFSKKECPSIHGQRATVFGVTYEAFCGVKPRGRYTQDYVISKNLRDCMGACTVDRSCQGLHVEPSLGRCRTTLDWDSPPLKTASGNEFTLVPVSAREGGVGTTTPDLPSQLINDEYRNNARCPDSDGLVVSVGSLQFRVHCRVYQPKKHLEKISSAYRVSAVLAMCALNPACQGVCHFASEVYLISEHEKLSEKTRNSELQQGFDWVIMATEPRVAT
;
A
#
# COMPACT_ATOMS: atom_id res chain seq x y z
N MET A 1 -59.14 -57.36 -30.78
CA MET A 1 -58.63 -56.01 -31.13
C MET A 1 -58.41 -55.22 -29.85
N PRO A 2 -57.37 -54.38 -29.75
CA PRO A 2 -56.94 -53.69 -28.53
C PRO A 2 -57.73 -52.39 -28.27
N GLY A 3 -57.67 -51.71 -27.12
CA GLY A 3 -56.94 -52.00 -25.88
C GLY A 3 -55.77 -51.03 -25.59
N SER A 4 -56.00 -49.96 -24.83
CA SER A 4 -54.95 -49.15 -24.18
C SER A 4 -55.49 -48.17 -23.12
N LEU A 5 -54.72 -47.97 -22.05
CA LEU A 5 -54.94 -47.02 -20.95
C LEU A 5 -53.89 -45.90 -20.99
N SER A 6 -54.25 -44.72 -20.48
CA SER A 6 -53.34 -43.63 -20.07
C SER A 6 -54.02 -42.86 -18.94
N GLY A 7 -53.36 -42.32 -17.91
CA GLY A 7 -51.94 -42.09 -17.68
C GLY A 7 -51.79 -40.70 -17.02
N GLN A 8 -51.35 -40.65 -15.76
CA GLN A 8 -51.51 -39.45 -14.89
C GLN A 8 -50.38 -38.41 -14.98
N ASP A 9 -50.79 -37.16 -14.80
CA ASP A 9 -50.17 -36.03 -14.06
C ASP A 9 -48.64 -35.91 -13.93
N CYS A 10 -48.11 -34.72 -14.30
CA CYS A 10 -47.18 -33.97 -13.45
C CYS A 10 -47.09 -32.45 -13.76
N CYS A 11 -46.81 -31.70 -12.69
CA CYS A 11 -46.93 -30.27 -12.42
C CYS A 11 -46.37 -29.20 -13.39
N ARG A 12 -46.97 -28.00 -13.31
CA ARG A 12 -46.43 -26.70 -13.75
C ARG A 12 -45.35 -26.18 -12.78
N ILE A 13 -44.41 -25.35 -13.26
CA ILE A 13 -44.25 -23.90 -12.97
C ILE A 13 -42.97 -23.36 -13.70
N PRO A 14 -42.87 -22.07 -14.10
CA PRO A 14 -42.10 -21.69 -15.30
C PRO A 14 -40.91 -20.73 -15.10
N GLY A 15 -40.10 -20.61 -16.16
CA GLY A 15 -39.74 -19.31 -16.74
C GLY A 15 -38.41 -18.66 -16.36
N TYR A 16 -37.40 -18.81 -17.22
CA TYR A 16 -36.32 -17.83 -17.39
C TYR A 16 -36.04 -17.58 -18.87
N ASN A 17 -35.74 -16.32 -19.22
CA ASN A 17 -35.60 -15.85 -20.60
C ASN A 17 -34.33 -16.37 -21.28
N CYS A 18 -34.48 -16.83 -22.52
CA CYS A 18 -33.37 -16.88 -23.46
C CYS A 18 -33.16 -15.50 -24.10
N HIS A 19 -31.91 -15.08 -24.25
CA HIS A 19 -31.51 -14.13 -25.29
C HIS A 19 -30.50 -14.81 -26.21
N ASN A 20 -30.59 -14.43 -27.49
CA ASN A 20 -29.96 -15.10 -28.61
C ASN A 20 -28.57 -14.50 -28.92
N TYR A 21 -27.93 -14.97 -30.00
CA TYR A 21 -26.55 -14.68 -30.46
C TYR A 21 -25.45 -15.49 -29.74
N GLY A 22 -24.69 -16.38 -30.38
CA GLY A 22 -24.78 -16.93 -31.74
C GLY A 22 -23.58 -16.62 -32.65
N THR A 23 -22.53 -17.46 -32.57
CA THR A 23 -21.50 -17.78 -33.59
C THR A 23 -20.73 -19.01 -33.09
N GLN A 24 -20.92 -20.20 -33.67
CA GLN A 24 -20.07 -20.76 -34.73
C GLN A 24 -18.56 -20.79 -34.44
N PHE A 25 -18.03 -21.97 -34.09
CA PHE A 25 -17.07 -22.70 -34.94
C PHE A 25 -17.11 -24.21 -34.60
N GLN A 26 -16.89 -25.08 -35.59
CA GLN A 26 -17.04 -26.54 -35.48
C GLN A 26 -15.71 -27.28 -35.21
N PRO A 27 -15.76 -28.56 -34.78
CA PRO A 27 -14.61 -29.26 -34.21
C PRO A 27 -13.78 -30.05 -35.23
N PHE A 28 -12.60 -30.51 -34.82
CA PHE A 28 -11.98 -31.71 -35.38
C PHE A 28 -11.53 -32.67 -34.29
N SER A 29 -11.78 -33.96 -34.55
CA SER A 29 -11.56 -35.09 -33.66
C SER A 29 -10.27 -35.84 -34.01
N SER A 30 -9.76 -36.58 -33.02
CA SER A 30 -9.11 -37.90 -33.15
C SER A 30 -8.03 -38.12 -34.24
N CYS A 31 -6.84 -38.54 -33.82
CA CYS A 31 -6.45 -39.95 -33.99
C CYS A 31 -5.18 -40.32 -33.21
N GLN A 32 -5.05 -41.63 -32.93
CA GLN A 32 -3.89 -42.28 -32.32
C GLN A 32 -2.72 -42.39 -33.32
N TYR A 33 -1.48 -42.47 -32.83
CA TYR A 33 -0.52 -43.51 -33.24
C TYR A 33 0.62 -43.63 -32.20
N ALA A 34 1.40 -44.71 -32.25
CA ALA A 34 2.12 -45.27 -31.11
C ALA A 34 3.66 -45.29 -31.23
N SER A 35 4.30 -45.47 -30.06
CA SER A 35 5.55 -46.21 -29.80
C SER A 35 6.87 -45.88 -30.52
N THR A 36 7.87 -45.44 -29.73
CA THR A 36 9.23 -46.04 -29.57
C THR A 36 9.85 -45.46 -28.29
N LEU A 37 10.12 -46.25 -27.24
CA LEU A 37 11.40 -46.97 -26.96
C LEU A 37 12.63 -46.05 -26.76
N TYR A 38 13.10 -45.95 -25.50
CA TYR A 38 14.51 -46.17 -25.12
C TYR A 38 14.68 -46.31 -23.58
N ASP A 39 15.58 -47.19 -23.15
CA ASP A 39 15.87 -47.57 -21.75
C ASP A 39 16.88 -46.64 -21.04
N HIS A 40 16.77 -46.48 -19.70
CA HIS A 40 17.70 -47.09 -18.72
C HIS A 40 17.49 -46.63 -17.26
N ASP A 41 17.16 -47.62 -16.40
CA ASP A 41 17.73 -47.98 -15.09
C ASP A 41 18.08 -47.01 -13.93
N PHE A 42 18.00 -47.63 -12.73
CA PHE A 42 18.39 -47.21 -11.37
C PHE A 42 17.50 -46.15 -10.69
N GLY A 43 17.08 -46.32 -9.43
CA GLY A 43 17.28 -47.44 -8.49
C GLY A 43 16.93 -47.02 -7.05
N TYR A 44 15.96 -47.70 -6.44
CA TYR A 44 15.53 -47.60 -5.02
C TYR A 44 16.67 -47.98 -4.02
N PRO A 45 16.58 -47.76 -2.68
CA PRO A 45 15.33 -47.71 -1.88
C PRO A 45 15.23 -46.74 -0.67
N TYR A 46 14.00 -46.70 -0.11
CA TYR A 46 13.65 -46.26 1.24
C TYR A 46 14.28 -47.14 2.35
N GLN A 47 14.47 -46.58 3.57
CA GLN A 47 14.35 -47.36 4.81
C GLN A 47 13.88 -46.53 6.03
N PHE A 48 13.54 -47.22 7.12
CA PHE A 48 12.54 -46.84 8.14
C PHE A 48 13.12 -46.43 9.53
N CYS A 49 12.24 -45.79 10.34
CA CYS A 49 12.09 -45.89 11.81
C CYS A 49 12.96 -45.10 12.84
N CYS A 50 12.33 -44.06 13.41
CA CYS A 50 12.07 -43.84 14.86
C CYS A 50 13.27 -43.54 15.83
N PRO A 51 13.06 -43.25 17.14
CA PRO A 51 12.90 -41.86 17.60
C PRO A 51 13.79 -41.47 18.82
N GLY A 52 13.90 -40.17 19.14
CA GLY A 52 14.61 -39.71 20.34
C GLY A 52 14.33 -38.25 20.74
N ASN A 53 13.94 -38.04 22.00
CA ASN A 53 13.67 -36.73 22.62
C ASN A 53 14.68 -36.49 23.77
N PRO A 54 14.55 -35.41 24.56
CA PRO A 54 15.28 -34.14 24.47
C PRO A 54 16.59 -34.11 25.26
N GLY A 55 17.46 -33.12 24.98
CA GLY A 55 18.67 -32.88 25.77
C GLY A 55 19.18 -31.44 25.71
N ILE A 56 19.04 -30.70 26.82
CA ILE A 56 19.77 -29.45 27.07
C ILE A 56 21.17 -29.82 27.59
N PRO A 57 22.23 -29.14 27.13
CA PRO A 57 23.19 -28.63 28.11
C PRO A 57 23.63 -27.19 27.85
N SER A 58 23.83 -26.46 28.93
CA SER A 58 24.62 -25.23 29.02
C SER A 58 26.09 -25.46 28.66
N GLY A 59 26.73 -24.53 27.94
CA GLY A 59 28.16 -24.58 27.64
C GLY A 59 28.70 -23.26 27.12
N SER A 60 29.63 -22.69 27.89
CA SER A 60 30.41 -21.47 27.68
C SER A 60 31.32 -21.45 26.44
N GLU A 61 31.72 -20.22 26.06
CA GLU A 61 33.01 -19.86 25.40
C GLU A 61 33.37 -20.56 24.07
N ASP A 62 33.35 -19.81 22.95
CA ASP A 62 34.59 -19.20 22.45
C ASP A 62 34.34 -18.19 21.31
N GLY A 63 35.33 -17.33 21.06
CA GLY A 63 35.17 -16.13 20.22
C GLY A 63 35.15 -16.37 18.70
N PHE A 64 34.44 -15.48 17.98
CA PHE A 64 34.51 -15.37 16.53
C PHE A 64 35.05 -14.00 16.09
N GLY A 65 36.02 -14.03 15.17
CA GLY A 65 36.78 -12.86 14.74
C GLY A 65 36.01 -11.92 13.81
N LEU A 66 36.44 -10.65 13.82
CA LEU A 66 35.99 -9.62 12.89
C LEU A 66 36.50 -9.91 11.46
N PRO A 67 35.68 -9.75 10.41
CA PRO A 67 36.16 -9.79 9.03
C PRO A 67 36.94 -8.52 8.67
N PRO A 68 37.96 -8.59 7.80
CA PRO A 68 38.79 -7.45 7.45
C PRO A 68 38.09 -6.47 6.49
N TRP A 69 38.37 -5.18 6.68
CA TRP A 69 37.95 -4.11 5.78
C TRP A 69 38.78 -4.15 4.48
N PRO A 70 38.18 -3.88 3.30
CA PRO A 70 38.94 -3.79 2.05
C PRO A 70 39.75 -2.49 1.99
N VAL A 71 41.08 -2.62 2.00
CA VAL A 71 42.01 -1.52 1.73
C VAL A 71 41.99 -1.21 0.23
N ASN A 72 41.64 0.03 -0.14
CA ASN A 72 41.56 0.47 -1.53
C ASN A 72 42.82 1.30 -1.90
N PRO A 73 43.54 1.02 -3.01
CA PRO A 73 44.88 1.58 -3.21
C PRO A 73 44.92 2.95 -3.89
N THR A 74 45.78 3.80 -3.33
CA THR A 74 46.57 4.88 -3.97
C THR A 74 46.25 5.28 -5.43
N SER A 75 45.54 6.40 -5.61
CA SER A 75 45.53 7.17 -6.86
C SER A 75 46.62 8.25 -6.87
N LYS A 76 47.49 8.23 -7.89
CA LYS A 76 48.48 9.29 -8.15
C LYS A 76 47.82 10.53 -8.78
N PRO A 77 48.23 11.76 -8.44
CA PRO A 77 47.93 12.93 -9.26
C PRO A 77 48.87 12.98 -10.49
N PRO A 78 48.37 13.28 -11.70
CA PRO A 78 49.21 13.57 -12.86
C PRO A 78 49.34 15.09 -13.13
N TRP A 79 50.15 15.45 -14.13
CA TRP A 79 50.31 16.80 -14.72
C TRP A 79 51.14 17.83 -13.94
N SER A 80 52.47 17.61 -13.96
CA SER A 80 53.44 18.70 -13.94
C SER A 80 53.34 19.55 -15.20
N TRP A 81 53.30 20.89 -15.08
CA TRP A 81 53.49 21.80 -16.20
C TRP A 81 54.91 22.40 -16.17
N GLN A 82 55.57 22.42 -17.34
CA GLN A 82 56.93 22.91 -17.50
C GLN A 82 56.98 24.44 -17.65
N TYR A 83 58.05 25.04 -17.14
CA TYR A 83 58.43 26.41 -17.45
C TYR A 83 58.79 26.54 -18.94
N ALA A 84 58.34 27.63 -19.56
CA ALA A 84 58.90 28.15 -20.80
C ALA A 84 59.16 29.66 -20.61
N SER A 85 60.38 30.08 -20.94
CA SER A 85 60.83 31.46 -20.83
C SER A 85 60.88 32.10 -22.21
N ASP A 86 60.34 33.31 -22.39
CA ASP A 86 61.11 34.46 -22.89
C ASP A 86 60.30 35.79 -22.84
N PRO A 87 60.96 36.96 -22.89
CA PRO A 87 60.37 38.25 -22.47
C PRO A 87 60.00 39.18 -23.63
N TYR A 88 59.07 40.13 -23.42
CA TYR A 88 59.11 41.51 -23.95
C TYR A 88 57.94 42.39 -23.40
N TRP A 89 58.23 43.68 -23.12
CA TRP A 89 57.31 44.81 -22.79
C TRP A 89 56.43 44.70 -21.51
N LEU A 90 56.57 45.49 -20.42
CA LEU A 90 56.63 46.96 -20.13
C LEU A 90 55.27 47.70 -19.98
N CYS A 91 55.03 48.12 -18.73
CA CYS A 91 54.19 49.24 -18.25
C CYS A 91 52.68 49.27 -18.49
N GLN A 92 51.88 48.80 -17.51
CA GLN A 92 51.01 49.65 -16.66
C GLN A 92 50.26 48.83 -15.57
N ASN A 93 49.82 49.53 -14.51
CA ASN A 93 48.93 49.09 -13.41
C ASN A 93 49.45 48.04 -12.40
N TYR A 94 49.87 48.53 -11.22
CA TYR A 94 50.00 47.73 -10.01
C TYR A 94 48.63 47.52 -9.34
N GLY A 95 48.05 46.32 -9.50
CA GLY A 95 46.94 45.83 -8.68
C GLY A 95 47.43 44.80 -7.66
N LEU A 96 47.23 45.06 -6.37
CA LEU A 96 47.58 44.09 -5.31
C LEU A 96 46.59 42.92 -5.33
N SER A 97 47.11 41.71 -5.53
CA SER A 97 46.35 40.46 -5.41
C SER A 97 46.73 39.74 -4.12
N SER A 98 45.74 39.43 -3.29
CA SER A 98 45.90 38.73 -2.01
C SER A 98 45.16 37.40 -2.06
N ASN A 99 45.88 36.29 -2.01
CA ASN A 99 45.32 34.94 -1.90
C ASN A 99 45.64 34.39 -0.49
N PRO A 100 44.67 33.86 0.29
CA PRO A 100 44.91 33.51 1.68
C PRO A 100 45.51 32.10 1.83
N GLY A 101 46.65 31.99 2.52
CA GLY A 101 47.31 30.71 2.79
C GLY A 101 48.19 30.75 4.03
N SER A 102 47.64 30.27 5.15
CA SER A 102 48.32 29.69 6.33
C SER A 102 49.72 30.22 6.74
N PHE A 103 49.76 31.02 7.80
CA PHE A 103 50.96 31.15 8.64
C PHE A 103 51.22 29.85 9.42
N PRO A 104 52.49 29.55 9.72
CA PRO A 104 52.88 29.63 11.13
C PRO A 104 53.97 30.67 11.39
N SER A 105 54.01 31.10 12.65
CA SER A 105 54.93 32.07 13.23
C SER A 105 56.41 31.82 12.95
N ASN A 106 57.13 32.86 12.49
CA ASN A 106 58.46 33.13 13.01
C ASN A 106 58.83 34.63 12.95
N SER A 107 59.70 35.06 13.85
CA SER A 107 60.13 36.45 13.99
C SER A 107 61.19 36.84 12.95
N GLY A 108 61.00 38.00 12.32
CA GLY A 108 61.99 38.57 11.40
C GLY A 108 61.77 40.07 11.18
N HIS A 109 62.75 40.90 11.56
CA HIS A 109 62.74 42.33 11.25
C HIS A 109 62.96 42.53 9.74
N GLY A 110 61.89 42.82 9.00
CA GLY A 110 61.93 43.23 7.60
C GLY A 110 61.77 44.75 7.47
N THR A 111 62.84 45.47 7.20
CA THR A 111 62.79 46.89 6.79
C THR A 111 62.27 47.00 5.36
N GLY A 112 60.98 47.29 5.19
CA GLY A 112 60.36 47.53 3.88
C GLY A 112 60.77 48.90 3.28
N PRO A 113 60.72 49.06 1.94
CA PRO A 113 61.24 50.23 1.26
C PRO A 113 60.29 51.44 1.38
N LEU A 114 60.72 52.46 2.12
CA LEU A 114 60.09 53.79 2.20
C LEU A 114 60.79 54.86 1.34
N ASP A 115 61.71 54.44 0.47
CA ASP A 115 62.76 55.31 -0.09
C ASP A 115 62.37 56.05 -1.39
N ASP A 116 61.35 55.60 -2.11
CA ASP A 116 61.02 56.17 -3.43
C ASP A 116 60.15 57.43 -3.36
N GLY A 117 59.24 57.52 -2.37
CA GLY A 117 58.46 58.75 -2.15
C GLY A 117 59.30 59.95 -1.70
N TRP A 118 60.46 59.71 -1.07
CA TRP A 118 61.39 60.78 -0.67
C TRP A 118 62.15 61.37 -1.85
N LYS A 119 62.49 60.55 -2.87
CA LYS A 119 63.20 61.01 -4.07
C LYS A 119 62.36 61.99 -4.89
N ASP A 120 61.06 61.77 -4.99
CA ASP A 120 60.15 62.69 -5.69
C ASP A 120 59.95 64.02 -4.94
N TYR A 121 59.89 64.00 -3.59
CA TYR A 121 59.79 65.23 -2.79
C TYR A 121 61.05 66.12 -2.92
N VAL A 122 62.24 65.50 -2.94
CA VAL A 122 63.52 66.20 -3.17
C VAL A 122 63.61 66.71 -4.62
N SER A 123 63.19 65.90 -5.60
CA SER A 123 63.13 66.27 -7.03
C SER A 123 62.20 67.48 -7.27
N CYS A 124 61.06 67.55 -6.59
CA CYS A 124 60.12 68.66 -6.72
C CYS A 124 60.69 69.96 -6.14
N ASN A 125 61.26 69.93 -4.93
CA ASN A 125 61.94 71.10 -4.34
C ASN A 125 63.10 71.61 -5.21
N TYR A 126 63.89 70.69 -5.79
CA TYR A 126 64.98 71.08 -6.70
C TYR A 126 64.46 71.77 -7.96
N LYS A 127 63.35 71.29 -8.55
CA LYS A 127 62.70 71.92 -9.70
C LYS A 127 62.11 73.29 -9.37
N ILE A 128 61.51 73.48 -8.19
CA ILE A 128 61.00 74.78 -7.73
C ILE A 128 62.13 75.78 -7.55
N HIS A 129 63.24 75.38 -6.92
CA HIS A 129 64.43 76.23 -6.79
C HIS A 129 65.06 76.57 -8.15
N ALA A 130 65.15 75.61 -9.07
CA ALA A 130 65.67 75.83 -10.42
C ALA A 130 64.77 76.78 -11.24
N ALA A 131 63.45 76.62 -11.19
CA ALA A 131 62.50 77.53 -11.85
C ALA A 131 62.58 78.95 -11.27
N THR A 132 62.69 79.08 -9.94
CA THR A 132 62.86 80.37 -9.25
C THR A 132 64.18 81.06 -9.62
N ALA A 133 65.26 80.29 -9.82
CA ALA A 133 66.55 80.80 -10.27
C ALA A 133 66.51 81.24 -11.75
N ASN A 134 65.90 80.43 -12.63
CA ASN A 134 65.79 80.73 -14.06
C ASN A 134 64.93 81.97 -14.33
N CYS A 135 63.79 82.12 -13.64
CA CYS A 135 62.94 83.31 -13.77
C CYS A 135 63.72 84.61 -13.47
N LYS A 136 64.51 84.61 -12.39
CA LYS A 136 65.40 85.75 -12.05
C LYS A 136 66.53 85.97 -13.06
N PHE A 137 66.96 84.94 -13.79
CA PHE A 137 68.05 85.01 -14.76
C PHE A 137 67.57 85.56 -16.11
N GLU A 138 66.49 85.01 -16.68
CA GLU A 138 65.96 85.39 -17.99
C GLU A 138 65.52 86.87 -18.02
N GLU A 139 64.91 87.35 -16.94
CA GLU A 139 64.49 88.76 -16.82
C GLU A 139 65.66 89.72 -16.62
N ALA A 140 66.68 89.31 -15.85
CA ALA A 140 67.92 90.08 -15.72
C ALA A 140 68.66 90.17 -17.06
N GLU A 141 68.63 89.12 -17.88
CA GLU A 141 69.18 89.13 -19.23
C GLU A 141 68.34 90.00 -20.18
N SER A 142 67.01 89.97 -20.07
CA SER A 142 66.09 90.81 -20.83
C SER A 142 66.30 92.31 -20.54
N CYS A 143 66.35 92.71 -19.27
CA CYS A 143 66.66 94.10 -18.87
C CYS A 143 68.07 94.52 -19.36
N LYS A 144 69.08 93.64 -19.30
CA LYS A 144 70.42 93.92 -19.86
C LYS A 144 70.38 94.16 -21.38
N LYS A 145 69.63 93.33 -22.13
CA LYS A 145 69.47 93.48 -23.59
C LYS A 145 68.73 94.78 -23.95
N GLN A 146 67.66 95.11 -23.24
CA GLN A 146 66.94 96.37 -23.41
C GLN A 146 67.81 97.59 -23.07
N LYS A 147 68.63 97.51 -22.02
CA LYS A 147 69.60 98.55 -21.67
C LYS A 147 70.62 98.78 -22.76
N ALA A 148 71.29 97.73 -23.25
CA ALA A 148 72.27 97.86 -24.32
C ALA A 148 71.67 98.47 -25.61
N LEU A 149 70.44 98.07 -25.96
CA LEU A 149 69.73 98.62 -27.13
C LEU A 149 69.37 100.11 -26.96
N LEU A 150 69.01 100.54 -25.75
CA LEU A 150 68.71 101.93 -25.45
C LEU A 150 69.98 102.79 -25.37
N GLU A 151 71.07 102.28 -24.79
CA GLU A 151 72.39 102.93 -24.81
C GLU A 151 72.87 103.13 -26.25
N GLN A 152 72.69 102.14 -27.13
CA GLN A 152 73.01 102.24 -28.56
C GLN A 152 72.17 103.33 -29.27
N LYS A 153 70.85 103.36 -29.03
CA LYS A 153 69.94 104.38 -29.59
C LYS A 153 70.28 105.78 -29.10
N LEU A 154 70.61 105.92 -27.82
CA LEU A 154 70.97 107.20 -27.20
C LEU A 154 72.33 107.70 -27.73
N TRP A 155 73.30 106.82 -27.91
CA TRP A 155 74.60 107.15 -28.52
C TRP A 155 74.42 107.64 -29.96
N ALA A 156 73.61 106.95 -30.76
CA ALA A 156 73.27 107.39 -32.12
C ALA A 156 72.53 108.75 -32.12
N TYR A 157 71.61 108.98 -31.19
CA TYR A 157 70.90 110.25 -31.05
C TYR A 157 71.82 111.41 -30.63
N CYS A 158 72.69 111.22 -29.63
CA CYS A 158 73.66 112.25 -29.24
C CYS A 158 74.67 112.54 -30.35
N ASN A 159 75.17 111.53 -31.09
CA ASN A 159 76.05 111.78 -32.22
C ASN A 159 75.35 112.59 -33.32
N LYS A 160 74.13 112.22 -33.68
CA LYS A 160 73.32 112.98 -34.65
C LYS A 160 73.06 114.42 -34.18
N ALA A 161 72.74 114.63 -32.90
CA ALA A 161 72.54 115.96 -32.34
C ALA A 161 73.84 116.80 -32.31
N ILE A 162 75.01 116.16 -32.12
CA ILE A 162 76.32 116.80 -32.23
C ILE A 162 76.62 117.16 -33.69
N GLU A 163 76.36 116.25 -34.65
CA GLU A 163 76.53 116.53 -36.08
C GLU A 163 75.64 117.68 -36.56
N GLU A 164 74.35 117.68 -36.22
CA GLU A 164 73.38 118.70 -36.64
C GLU A 164 73.64 120.08 -36.01
N LYS A 165 74.13 120.14 -34.77
CA LYS A 165 74.33 121.41 -34.03
C LYS A 165 75.78 121.94 -34.07
N CYS A 166 76.80 121.08 -34.13
CA CYS A 166 78.20 121.53 -34.08
C CYS A 166 78.84 121.75 -35.45
N ASN A 167 78.43 121.03 -36.52
CA ASN A 167 79.06 121.20 -37.84
C ASN A 167 78.67 122.51 -38.55
N ASN A 168 77.62 123.20 -38.10
CA ASN A 168 77.13 124.43 -38.73
C ASN A 168 77.71 125.74 -38.16
N GLN A 169 78.66 125.69 -37.21
CA GLN A 169 79.28 126.88 -36.60
C GLN A 169 80.81 126.75 -36.43
N SER A 170 81.55 126.84 -37.54
CA SER A 170 83.02 126.67 -37.59
C SER A 170 83.85 127.84 -37.03
N SER A 171 83.27 128.81 -36.29
CA SER A 171 83.99 130.04 -35.95
C SER A 171 83.60 130.69 -34.61
N GLN A 172 83.50 129.90 -33.52
CA GLN A 172 83.69 130.41 -32.14
C GLN A 172 83.93 129.27 -31.14
N ALA A 173 85.08 129.29 -30.46
CA ALA A 173 85.55 128.20 -29.60
C ALA A 173 84.82 128.06 -28.24
N GLN A 174 83.67 128.72 -28.04
CA GLN A 174 82.93 128.72 -26.76
C GLN A 174 81.70 127.79 -26.73
N PHE A 175 81.18 127.32 -27.87
CA PHE A 175 79.93 126.51 -27.90
C PHE A 175 80.10 125.01 -27.66
N GLY A 176 81.33 124.50 -27.53
CA GLY A 176 81.60 123.07 -27.31
C GLY A 176 81.23 122.54 -25.91
N GLY A 177 80.90 123.41 -24.96
CA GLY A 177 80.47 123.04 -23.60
C GLY A 177 79.01 122.60 -23.54
N ASP A 178 78.10 123.45 -24.04
CA ASP A 178 76.65 123.29 -23.82
C ASP A 178 76.06 122.04 -24.48
N CYS A 179 76.54 121.65 -25.67
CA CYS A 179 76.07 120.43 -26.34
C CYS A 179 76.47 119.15 -25.56
N LYS A 180 77.63 119.14 -24.89
CA LYS A 180 78.03 118.03 -24.00
C LYS A 180 77.19 118.00 -22.73
N GLU A 181 76.83 119.16 -22.21
CA GLU A 181 75.99 119.31 -21.02
C GLU A 181 74.55 118.84 -21.27
N ILE A 182 73.98 119.15 -22.44
CA ILE A 182 72.63 118.69 -22.85
C ILE A 182 72.60 117.17 -23.05
N CYS A 183 73.54 116.60 -23.82
CA CYS A 183 73.60 115.14 -24.00
C CYS A 183 73.81 114.40 -22.67
N ARG A 184 74.58 114.95 -21.71
CA ARG A 184 74.69 114.39 -20.34
C ARG A 184 73.34 114.39 -19.61
N LYS A 185 72.57 115.48 -19.68
CA LYS A 185 71.27 115.60 -19.00
C LYS A 185 70.21 114.67 -19.61
N GLU A 186 70.16 114.57 -20.94
CA GLU A 186 69.27 113.62 -21.62
C GLU A 186 69.68 112.17 -21.36
N LYS A 187 70.99 111.86 -21.35
CA LYS A 187 71.51 110.55 -20.95
C LYS A 187 71.05 110.18 -19.54
N ALA A 188 71.26 111.05 -18.56
CA ALA A 188 70.84 110.81 -17.19
C ALA A 188 69.32 110.58 -17.08
N SER A 189 68.50 111.35 -17.79
CA SER A 189 67.03 111.19 -17.78
C SER A 189 66.57 109.87 -18.42
N VAL A 190 67.26 109.38 -19.46
CA VAL A 190 66.95 108.08 -20.07
C VAL A 190 67.45 106.92 -19.20
N GLU A 191 68.62 107.04 -18.58
CA GLU A 191 69.13 106.07 -17.59
C GLU A 191 68.17 105.95 -16.40
N GLU A 192 67.66 107.07 -15.87
CA GLU A 192 66.67 107.09 -14.78
C GLU A 192 65.33 106.44 -15.18
N ARG A 193 64.77 106.78 -16.34
CA ARG A 193 63.53 106.15 -16.85
C ARG A 193 63.69 104.65 -17.07
N LEU A 194 64.83 104.22 -17.60
CA LEU A 194 65.11 102.80 -17.80
C LEU A 194 65.31 102.07 -16.48
N GLN A 195 65.99 102.68 -15.51
CA GLN A 195 66.14 102.12 -14.17
C GLN A 195 64.77 101.96 -13.49
N ALA A 196 63.87 102.94 -13.63
CA ALA A 196 62.49 102.83 -13.17
C ALA A 196 61.70 101.72 -13.90
N GLN A 197 61.85 101.59 -15.22
CA GLN A 197 61.21 100.52 -16.00
C GLN A 197 61.70 99.11 -15.61
N CYS A 198 63.01 98.91 -15.45
CA CYS A 198 63.54 97.63 -14.98
C CYS A 198 63.15 97.35 -13.52
N ALA A 199 63.08 98.35 -12.64
CA ALA A 199 62.58 98.18 -11.27
C ALA A 199 61.10 97.77 -11.24
N ALA A 200 60.26 98.38 -12.09
CA ALA A 200 58.85 98.01 -12.22
C ALA A 200 58.68 96.60 -12.82
N ALA A 201 59.49 96.21 -13.80
CA ALA A 201 59.50 94.87 -14.35
C ALA A 201 59.90 93.82 -13.29
N GLN A 202 60.97 94.07 -12.53
CA GLN A 202 61.42 93.21 -11.42
C GLN A 202 60.35 93.09 -10.33
N LEU A 203 59.64 94.17 -10.00
CA LEU A 203 58.55 94.13 -9.01
C LEU A 203 57.35 93.31 -9.52
N ASN A 204 56.93 93.51 -10.77
CA ASN A 204 55.84 92.74 -11.38
C ASN A 204 56.16 91.25 -11.46
N ALA A 205 57.41 90.91 -11.81
CA ALA A 205 57.89 89.54 -11.84
C ALA A 205 57.99 88.89 -10.45
N ALA A 206 58.49 89.62 -9.45
CA ALA A 206 58.51 89.16 -8.06
C ALA A 206 57.09 88.90 -7.54
N ASN A 207 56.13 89.78 -7.87
CA ASN A 207 54.71 89.59 -7.55
C ASN A 207 54.11 88.37 -8.26
N LYS A 208 54.45 88.16 -9.55
CA LYS A 208 54.01 86.97 -10.30
C LYS A 208 54.59 85.68 -9.70
N CYS A 209 55.90 85.63 -9.45
CA CYS A 209 56.55 84.48 -8.81
C CYS A 209 55.93 84.15 -7.45
N LYS A 210 55.59 85.17 -6.66
CA LYS A 210 54.90 84.98 -5.38
C LYS A 210 53.48 84.42 -5.58
N SER A 211 52.71 84.96 -6.54
CA SER A 211 51.38 84.44 -6.89
C SER A 211 51.43 82.98 -7.36
N ASP A 212 52.42 82.62 -8.18
CA ASP A 212 52.62 81.24 -8.66
C ASP A 212 53.04 80.30 -7.51
N GLN A 213 53.86 80.78 -6.56
CA GLN A 213 54.24 80.05 -5.35
C GLN A 213 53.05 79.84 -4.39
N ASP A 214 52.24 80.87 -4.17
CA ASP A 214 51.03 80.80 -3.33
C ASP A 214 50.00 79.83 -3.95
N ALA A 215 49.78 79.89 -5.27
CA ALA A 215 48.90 78.96 -5.99
C ALA A 215 49.41 77.50 -5.95
N MET A 216 50.73 77.28 -6.05
CA MET A 216 51.33 75.95 -5.91
C MET A 216 51.18 75.41 -4.47
N SER A 217 51.33 76.26 -3.46
CA SER A 217 51.10 75.92 -2.05
C SER A 217 49.65 75.51 -1.80
N GLU A 218 48.67 76.27 -2.32
CA GLU A 218 47.25 75.94 -2.23
C GLU A 218 46.94 74.62 -2.95
N ALA A 219 47.50 74.39 -4.14
CA ALA A 219 47.35 73.13 -4.87
C ALA A 219 47.90 71.92 -4.08
N HIS A 220 49.07 72.05 -3.45
CA HIS A 220 49.62 71.02 -2.56
C HIS A 220 48.76 70.78 -1.32
N GLN A 221 48.24 71.83 -0.68
CA GLN A 221 47.34 71.71 0.46
C GLN A 221 46.04 70.99 0.07
N LYS A 222 45.48 71.32 -1.09
CA LYS A 222 44.29 70.67 -1.65
C LYS A 222 44.53 69.19 -1.96
N ALA A 223 45.66 68.85 -2.58
CA ALA A 223 46.04 67.47 -2.85
C ALA A 223 46.24 66.65 -1.56
N ASN A 224 46.89 67.21 -0.53
CA ASN A 224 47.06 66.56 0.76
C ASN A 224 45.71 66.33 1.47
N ASN A 225 44.78 67.28 1.39
CA ASN A 225 43.43 67.12 1.93
C ASN A 225 42.64 66.02 1.19
N GLN A 226 42.77 65.93 -0.14
CA GLN A 226 42.18 64.85 -0.94
C GLN A 226 42.76 63.48 -0.57
N LEU A 227 44.08 63.35 -0.49
CA LEU A 227 44.76 62.12 -0.06
C LEU A 227 44.35 61.70 1.36
N LYS A 228 44.13 62.65 2.28
CA LYS A 228 43.63 62.35 3.62
C LYS A 228 42.20 61.79 3.58
N GLN A 229 41.30 62.42 2.82
CA GLN A 229 39.92 61.93 2.63
C GLN A 229 39.88 60.55 1.97
N GLU A 230 40.76 60.30 0.99
CA GLU A 230 40.85 59.00 0.32
C GLU A 230 41.36 57.91 1.27
N ASN A 231 42.39 58.19 2.09
CA ASN A 231 42.86 57.27 3.12
C ASN A 231 41.78 56.96 4.17
N GLU A 232 41.00 57.95 4.60
CA GLU A 232 39.86 57.74 5.51
C GLU A 232 38.77 56.87 4.85
N ARG A 233 38.50 57.07 3.55
CA ARG A 233 37.57 56.23 2.76
C ARG A 233 38.07 54.80 2.62
N LEU A 234 39.34 54.60 2.25
CA LEU A 234 39.97 53.28 2.12
C LEU A 234 39.98 52.53 3.46
N LYS A 235 40.25 53.23 4.57
CA LYS A 235 40.15 52.64 5.91
C LYS A 235 38.73 52.13 6.20
N LYS A 236 37.70 52.95 5.93
CA LYS A 236 36.30 52.55 6.11
C LYS A 236 35.93 51.33 5.24
N GLN A 237 36.38 51.30 3.98
CA GLN A 237 36.16 50.14 3.10
C GLN A 237 36.88 48.88 3.63
N ASN A 238 38.08 49.01 4.19
CA ASN A 238 38.81 47.90 4.76
C ASN A 238 38.13 47.36 6.05
N ASP A 239 37.60 48.25 6.89
CA ASP A 239 36.79 47.87 8.06
C ASP A 239 35.48 47.17 7.65
N GLU A 240 34.81 47.64 6.58
CA GLU A 240 33.62 47.01 5.98
C GLU A 240 33.94 45.62 5.41
N HIS A 241 35.07 45.46 4.71
CA HIS A 241 35.55 44.15 4.21
C HIS A 241 35.91 43.20 5.35
N ALA A 242 36.59 43.68 6.39
CA ALA A 242 36.93 42.89 7.57
C ALA A 242 35.68 42.45 8.36
N GLN A 243 34.63 43.28 8.40
CA GLN A 243 33.35 42.89 8.99
C GLN A 243 32.63 41.85 8.13
N LYS A 244 32.55 42.06 6.81
CA LYS A 244 31.98 41.08 5.87
C LYS A 244 32.65 39.71 6.00
N ALA A 245 33.99 39.67 6.05
CA ALA A 245 34.73 38.41 6.21
C ALA A 245 34.37 37.66 7.51
N LYS A 246 34.09 38.37 8.62
CA LYS A 246 33.62 37.75 9.88
C LYS A 246 32.21 37.18 9.74
N ASP A 247 31.33 37.85 9.01
CA ASP A 247 29.96 37.40 8.83
C ASP A 247 29.88 36.24 7.82
N ASP A 248 30.71 36.25 6.77
CA ASP A 248 30.94 35.10 5.88
C ASP A 248 31.49 33.89 6.66
N GLN A 249 32.42 34.11 7.61
CA GLN A 249 32.93 33.05 8.50
C GLN A 249 31.85 32.46 9.41
N LYS A 250 30.96 33.28 9.99
CA LYS A 250 29.81 32.79 10.78
C LYS A 250 28.82 32.03 9.90
N ALA A 251 28.56 32.51 8.68
CA ALA A 251 27.69 31.82 7.74
C ALA A 251 28.24 30.44 7.37
N LYS A 252 29.56 30.33 7.16
CA LYS A 252 30.24 29.04 6.96
C LYS A 252 30.09 28.10 8.16
N GLN A 253 30.35 28.56 9.39
CA GLN A 253 30.17 27.75 10.59
C GLN A 253 28.72 27.24 10.76
N LYS A 254 27.73 28.07 10.41
CA LYS A 254 26.32 27.66 10.44
C LYS A 254 25.99 26.63 9.37
N LEU A 255 26.61 26.72 8.18
CA LEU A 255 26.47 25.69 7.13
C LEU A 255 27.10 24.36 7.57
N GLU A 256 28.28 24.39 8.20
CA GLU A 256 28.94 23.20 8.74
C GLU A 256 28.06 22.50 9.80
N GLN A 257 27.47 23.26 10.74
CA GLN A 257 26.51 22.73 11.72
C GLN A 257 25.26 22.08 11.08
N ASN A 258 24.71 22.71 10.03
CA ASN A 258 23.57 22.16 9.31
C ASN A 258 23.94 20.85 8.56
N ILE A 259 25.16 20.73 8.04
CA ILE A 259 25.64 19.50 7.39
C ILE A 259 25.74 18.36 8.42
N GLU A 260 26.34 18.61 9.58
CA GLU A 260 26.41 17.61 10.66
C GLU A 260 25.01 17.16 11.16
N GLU A 261 24.02 18.06 11.13
CA GLU A 261 22.64 17.72 11.49
C GLU A 261 21.99 16.82 10.43
N LEU A 262 22.14 17.15 9.15
CA LEU A 262 21.66 16.34 8.03
C LEU A 262 22.33 14.96 7.97
N GLU A 263 23.62 14.87 8.27
CA GLU A 263 24.34 13.58 8.39
C GLU A 263 23.74 12.72 9.52
N ARG A 264 23.48 13.32 10.69
CA ARG A 264 22.80 12.65 11.82
C ARG A 264 21.36 12.22 11.50
N GLU A 265 20.64 12.95 10.66
CA GLU A 265 19.31 12.53 10.18
C GLU A 265 19.39 11.39 9.16
N ASN A 266 20.35 11.44 8.23
CA ASN A 266 20.59 10.36 7.27
C ASN A 266 20.98 9.05 7.98
N GLU A 267 21.77 9.08 9.05
CA GLU A 267 22.06 7.90 9.86
C GLU A 267 20.81 7.31 10.55
N LYS A 268 19.89 8.15 11.03
CA LYS A 268 18.61 7.70 11.61
C LYS A 268 17.72 7.05 10.55
N LEU A 269 17.59 7.69 9.39
CA LEU A 269 16.81 7.16 8.26
C LEU A 269 17.38 5.82 7.78
N LYS A 270 18.71 5.67 7.76
CA LYS A 270 19.36 4.39 7.42
C LYS A 270 19.02 3.29 8.43
N LYS A 271 19.08 3.58 9.73
CA LYS A 271 18.67 2.61 10.78
C LYS A 271 17.20 2.20 10.63
N GLN A 272 16.31 3.17 10.40
CA GLN A 272 14.88 2.89 10.17
C GLN A 272 14.64 2.05 8.90
N HIS A 273 15.42 2.27 7.84
CA HIS A 273 15.38 1.46 6.63
C HIS A 273 15.83 0.01 6.89
N ASP A 274 16.92 -0.17 7.64
CA ASP A 274 17.44 -1.49 7.99
C ASP A 274 16.46 -2.26 8.92
N GLU A 275 15.84 -1.57 9.89
CA GLU A 275 14.73 -2.11 10.70
C GLU A 275 13.53 -2.52 9.83
N HIS A 276 13.14 -1.68 8.84
CA HIS A 276 12.06 -2.02 7.92
C HIS A 276 12.38 -3.23 7.04
N ALA A 277 13.63 -3.36 6.58
CA ALA A 277 14.09 -4.51 5.81
C ALA A 277 14.06 -5.81 6.64
N GLN A 278 14.42 -5.74 7.93
CA GLN A 278 14.27 -6.86 8.85
C GLN A 278 12.80 -7.24 9.05
N ASN A 279 11.92 -6.27 9.31
CA ASN A 279 10.48 -6.52 9.47
C ASN A 279 9.86 -7.17 8.22
N ILE A 280 10.29 -6.79 7.02
CA ILE A 280 9.88 -7.42 5.75
C ILE A 280 10.32 -8.89 5.69
N LYS A 281 11.54 -9.21 6.16
CA LYS A 281 12.05 -10.58 6.22
C LYS A 281 11.23 -11.43 7.20
N GLU A 282 10.95 -10.91 8.40
CA GLU A 282 10.13 -11.59 9.41
C GLU A 282 8.69 -11.81 8.92
N HIS A 283 8.07 -10.84 8.25
CA HIS A 283 6.77 -11.02 7.60
C HIS A 283 6.78 -12.09 6.50
N LYS A 284 7.87 -12.20 5.74
CA LYS A 284 8.01 -13.25 4.71
C LYS A 284 8.09 -14.64 5.35
N GLU A 285 8.90 -14.80 6.39
CA GLU A 285 9.03 -16.06 7.14
C GLU A 285 7.70 -16.46 7.82
N ALA A 286 6.96 -15.49 8.36
CA ALA A 286 5.62 -15.70 8.90
C ALA A 286 4.60 -16.13 7.83
N LYS A 287 4.65 -15.55 6.62
CA LYS A 287 3.82 -15.99 5.47
C LYS A 287 4.16 -17.41 5.03
N GLU A 288 5.44 -17.75 4.92
CA GLU A 288 5.92 -19.10 4.59
C GLU A 288 5.60 -20.14 5.69
N LYS A 289 5.40 -19.70 6.94
CA LYS A 289 4.83 -20.54 8.01
C LYS A 289 3.33 -20.76 7.82
N LEU A 290 2.54 -19.69 7.65
CA LEU A 290 1.09 -19.78 7.44
C LEU A 290 0.72 -20.63 6.21
N GLU A 291 1.51 -20.58 5.14
CA GLU A 291 1.28 -21.42 3.95
C GLU A 291 1.55 -22.91 4.22
N ARG A 292 2.45 -23.25 5.17
CA ARG A 292 2.65 -24.63 5.63
C ARG A 292 1.53 -25.08 6.54
N ASP A 293 1.19 -24.28 7.54
CA ASP A 293 0.09 -24.56 8.48
C ASP A 293 -1.24 -24.78 7.72
N ASN A 294 -1.53 -23.99 6.68
CA ASN A 294 -2.70 -24.18 5.82
C ASN A 294 -2.67 -25.49 5.00
N LYS A 295 -1.50 -25.94 4.52
CA LYS A 295 -1.37 -27.21 3.79
C LYS A 295 -1.57 -28.41 4.71
N GLU A 296 -1.14 -28.31 5.96
CA GLU A 296 -1.38 -29.31 7.00
C GLU A 296 -2.89 -29.39 7.32
N LEU A 297 -3.57 -28.25 7.52
CA LEU A 297 -5.02 -28.18 7.71
C LEU A 297 -5.84 -28.70 6.51
N GLU A 298 -5.38 -28.49 5.25
CA GLU A 298 -6.03 -29.10 4.08
C GLU A 298 -5.84 -30.64 4.05
N GLN A 299 -4.71 -31.16 4.53
CA GLN A 299 -4.50 -32.62 4.67
C GLN A 299 -5.37 -33.21 5.78
N GLU A 300 -5.41 -32.60 6.97
CA GLU A 300 -6.28 -33.03 8.07
C GLU A 300 -7.75 -33.04 7.67
N ASN A 301 -8.25 -31.99 7.00
CA ASN A 301 -9.62 -31.95 6.46
C ASN A 301 -9.90 -33.06 5.44
N THR A 302 -8.89 -33.48 4.67
CA THR A 302 -9.04 -34.57 3.70
C THR A 302 -9.16 -35.92 4.40
N GLU A 303 -8.37 -36.16 5.45
CA GLU A 303 -8.45 -37.39 6.24
C GLU A 303 -9.72 -37.44 7.11
N LEU A 304 -10.15 -36.31 7.69
CA LEU A 304 -11.44 -36.21 8.40
C LEU A 304 -12.63 -36.50 7.47
N LYS A 305 -12.60 -36.03 6.22
CA LYS A 305 -13.64 -36.38 5.22
C LYS A 305 -13.65 -37.88 4.91
N LYS A 306 -12.49 -38.52 4.83
CA LYS A 306 -12.37 -39.97 4.65
C LYS A 306 -12.92 -40.74 5.87
N GLN A 307 -12.54 -40.36 7.09
CA GLN A 307 -13.08 -40.95 8.33
C GLN A 307 -14.61 -40.77 8.42
N ASN A 308 -15.14 -39.60 8.09
CA ASN A 308 -16.59 -39.35 8.12
C ASN A 308 -17.35 -40.21 7.08
N ASN A 309 -16.75 -40.44 5.90
CA ASN A 309 -17.31 -41.38 4.91
C ASN A 309 -17.28 -42.83 5.43
N GLU A 310 -16.18 -43.27 6.07
CA GLU A 310 -16.07 -44.59 6.69
C GLU A 310 -17.10 -44.79 7.82
N HIS A 311 -17.29 -43.78 8.68
CA HIS A 311 -18.34 -43.76 9.70
C HIS A 311 -19.75 -43.79 9.09
N THR A 312 -19.98 -43.10 7.98
CA THR A 312 -21.26 -43.10 7.26
C THR A 312 -21.58 -44.48 6.66
N GLU A 313 -20.61 -45.17 6.06
CA GLU A 313 -20.79 -46.54 5.58
C GLU A 313 -20.98 -47.53 6.74
N LYS A 314 -20.27 -47.36 7.84
CA LYS A 314 -20.49 -48.17 9.06
C LYS A 314 -21.90 -47.96 9.61
N ALA A 315 -22.40 -46.73 9.69
CA ALA A 315 -23.76 -46.43 10.14
C ALA A 315 -24.82 -47.08 9.23
N LYS A 316 -24.61 -47.10 7.90
CA LYS A 316 -25.48 -47.85 6.96
C LYS A 316 -25.46 -49.36 7.20
N HIS A 317 -24.30 -49.92 7.52
CA HIS A 317 -24.17 -51.34 7.86
C HIS A 317 -24.89 -51.67 9.17
N ASP A 318 -24.68 -50.87 10.21
CA ASP A 318 -25.30 -51.05 11.52
C ASP A 318 -26.83 -50.85 11.46
N GLN A 319 -27.32 -49.94 10.62
CA GLN A 319 -28.75 -49.81 10.35
C GLN A 319 -29.34 -51.04 9.62
N LYS A 320 -28.66 -51.60 8.61
CA LYS A 320 -29.09 -52.86 7.98
C LYS A 320 -29.08 -54.03 8.97
N ALA A 321 -28.11 -54.08 9.88
CA ALA A 321 -28.07 -55.08 10.94
C ALA A 321 -29.25 -54.91 11.92
N LYS A 322 -29.63 -53.68 12.24
CA LYS A 322 -30.81 -53.38 13.06
C LYS A 322 -32.11 -53.79 12.37
N GLU A 323 -32.30 -53.43 11.10
CA GLU A 323 -33.48 -53.82 10.29
C GLU A 323 -33.62 -55.35 10.21
N LYS A 324 -32.49 -56.07 10.09
CA LYS A 324 -32.48 -57.53 10.17
C LYS A 324 -32.88 -58.05 11.55
N LEU A 325 -32.34 -57.49 12.64
CA LEU A 325 -32.70 -57.89 14.01
C LEU A 325 -34.17 -57.59 14.35
N GLU A 326 -34.76 -56.52 13.80
CA GLU A 326 -36.20 -56.25 13.92
C GLU A 326 -37.02 -57.31 13.18
N SER A 327 -36.64 -57.70 11.95
CA SER A 327 -37.26 -58.80 11.20
C SER A 327 -37.16 -60.14 11.94
N ASP A 328 -35.97 -60.51 12.43
CA ASP A 328 -35.73 -61.76 13.17
C ASP A 328 -36.57 -61.79 14.47
N ASN A 329 -36.72 -60.65 15.17
CA ASN A 329 -37.59 -60.51 16.34
C ASN A 329 -39.09 -60.61 16.01
N GLU A 330 -39.53 -60.09 14.87
CA GLU A 330 -40.92 -60.27 14.42
C GLU A 330 -41.23 -61.74 14.14
N GLU A 331 -40.31 -62.46 13.48
CA GLU A 331 -40.45 -63.90 13.20
C GLU A 331 -40.50 -64.73 14.48
N LEU A 332 -39.58 -64.50 15.43
CA LEU A 332 -39.62 -65.08 16.77
C LEU A 332 -40.90 -64.71 17.53
N GLY A 333 -41.41 -63.49 17.35
CA GLY A 333 -42.68 -63.04 17.91
C GLY A 333 -43.89 -63.78 17.34
N GLN A 334 -43.86 -64.17 16.06
CA GLN A 334 -44.87 -65.02 15.43
C GLN A 334 -44.73 -66.49 15.88
N GLU A 335 -43.51 -66.99 16.02
CA GLU A 335 -43.26 -68.36 16.48
C GLU A 335 -43.69 -68.55 17.94
N ASN A 336 -43.39 -67.61 18.83
CA ASN A 336 -43.90 -67.59 20.21
C ASN A 336 -45.43 -67.56 20.26
N LYS A 337 -46.11 -66.84 19.35
CA LYS A 337 -47.59 -66.88 19.22
C LYS A 337 -48.09 -68.25 18.75
N LYS A 338 -47.35 -68.97 17.90
CA LYS A 338 -47.68 -70.36 17.48
C LYS A 338 -47.47 -71.35 18.63
N LEU A 339 -46.33 -71.28 19.31
CA LEU A 339 -46.00 -72.12 20.46
C LEU A 339 -47.00 -71.94 21.61
N LYS A 340 -47.40 -70.71 21.92
CA LYS A 340 -48.43 -70.43 22.94
C LYS A 340 -49.75 -71.13 22.61
N LYS A 341 -50.22 -71.07 21.35
CA LYS A 341 -51.40 -71.81 20.89
C LYS A 341 -51.24 -73.34 21.03
N GLN A 342 -50.05 -73.89 20.76
CA GLN A 342 -49.79 -75.32 20.98
C GLN A 342 -49.80 -75.70 22.48
N ILE A 343 -49.28 -74.83 23.35
CA ILE A 343 -49.34 -75.01 24.81
C ILE A 343 -50.79 -74.99 25.29
N ASP A 344 -51.60 -74.04 24.83
CA ASP A 344 -53.03 -73.97 25.18
C ASP A 344 -53.79 -75.24 24.74
N VAL A 345 -53.51 -75.76 23.54
CA VAL A 345 -54.08 -77.03 23.05
C VAL A 345 -53.62 -78.23 23.89
N ARG A 346 -52.32 -78.32 24.23
CA ARG A 346 -51.80 -79.40 25.10
C ARG A 346 -52.40 -79.33 26.51
N ALA A 347 -52.55 -78.14 27.07
CA ALA A 347 -53.18 -77.91 28.36
C ALA A 347 -54.68 -78.27 28.36
N GLN A 348 -55.36 -78.11 27.22
CA GLN A 348 -56.74 -78.58 27.07
C GLN A 348 -56.81 -80.10 26.96
N ASN A 349 -55.97 -80.72 26.11
CA ASN A 349 -55.89 -82.18 26.00
C ASN A 349 -55.60 -82.84 27.36
N ALA A 350 -54.65 -82.30 28.13
CA ALA A 350 -54.33 -82.81 29.46
C ALA A 350 -55.53 -82.77 30.45
N LYS A 351 -56.41 -81.76 30.35
CA LYS A 351 -57.65 -81.71 31.15
C LYS A 351 -58.66 -82.77 30.71
N ASP A 352 -58.71 -83.07 29.42
CA ASP A 352 -59.65 -84.06 28.90
C ASP A 352 -59.13 -85.50 29.12
N ASP A 353 -57.81 -85.72 29.10
CA ASP A 353 -57.15 -86.94 29.59
C ASP A 353 -57.38 -87.15 31.10
N GLN A 354 -57.30 -86.09 31.90
CA GLN A 354 -57.61 -86.16 33.34
C GLN A 354 -59.08 -86.55 33.59
N LYS A 355 -60.04 -85.96 32.88
CA LYS A 355 -61.45 -86.39 32.94
C LYS A 355 -61.65 -87.83 32.45
N ALA A 356 -60.88 -88.29 31.47
CA ALA A 356 -60.93 -89.67 31.00
C ALA A 356 -60.41 -90.64 32.07
N LYS A 357 -59.35 -90.26 32.80
CA LYS A 357 -58.84 -91.00 33.96
C LYS A 357 -59.87 -91.08 35.09
N GLU A 358 -60.48 -89.96 35.47
CA GLU A 358 -61.54 -89.91 36.50
C GLU A 358 -62.74 -90.82 36.14
N LYS A 359 -63.13 -90.88 34.86
CA LYS A 359 -64.16 -91.80 34.37
C LYS A 359 -63.75 -93.28 34.39
N LEU A 360 -62.48 -93.59 34.13
CA LEU A 360 -61.95 -94.96 34.24
C LEU A 360 -61.86 -95.42 35.69
N GLU A 361 -61.54 -94.51 36.61
CA GLU A 361 -61.50 -94.78 38.05
C GLU A 361 -62.91 -95.09 38.58
N GLN A 362 -63.92 -94.29 38.24
CA GLN A 362 -65.33 -94.59 38.52
C GLN A 362 -65.78 -95.94 37.93
N ARG A 363 -65.36 -96.27 36.70
CA ARG A 363 -65.69 -97.54 36.05
C ARG A 363 -65.07 -98.75 36.78
N ASN A 364 -63.87 -98.59 37.34
CA ASN A 364 -63.24 -99.63 38.15
C ASN A 364 -63.94 -99.82 39.48
N ASP A 365 -64.37 -98.73 40.16
CA ASP A 365 -65.16 -98.82 41.39
C ASP A 365 -66.51 -99.53 41.16
N GLU A 366 -67.18 -99.25 40.03
CA GLU A 366 -68.40 -99.97 39.60
C GLU A 366 -68.14 -101.48 39.42
N LEU A 367 -67.06 -101.84 38.71
CA LEU A 367 -66.67 -103.24 38.48
C LEU A 367 -66.26 -103.96 39.78
N GLU A 368 -65.62 -103.28 40.74
CA GLU A 368 -65.30 -103.88 42.03
C GLU A 368 -66.57 -104.14 42.86
N GLN A 369 -67.57 -103.25 42.79
CA GLN A 369 -68.88 -103.47 43.39
C GLN A 369 -69.66 -104.60 42.70
N GLU A 370 -69.55 -104.75 41.38
CA GLU A 370 -70.20 -105.81 40.62
C GLU A 370 -69.57 -107.19 40.94
N ASN A 371 -68.24 -107.28 41.01
CA ASN A 371 -67.54 -108.47 41.49
C ASN A 371 -67.92 -108.84 42.94
N LYS A 372 -68.12 -107.85 43.83
CA LYS A 372 -68.64 -108.08 45.19
C LYS A 372 -70.09 -108.56 45.22
N LYS A 373 -70.89 -108.31 44.19
CA LYS A 373 -72.26 -108.87 44.04
C LYS A 373 -72.22 -110.30 43.49
N LEU A 374 -71.43 -110.55 42.44
CA LEU A 374 -71.25 -111.90 41.86
C LEU A 374 -70.76 -112.91 42.90
N LYS A 375 -69.76 -112.52 43.72
CA LYS A 375 -69.25 -113.38 44.79
C LYS A 375 -70.32 -113.78 45.82
N LYS A 376 -71.30 -112.91 46.09
CA LYS A 376 -72.45 -113.24 46.96
C LYS A 376 -73.45 -114.19 46.28
N GLN A 377 -73.64 -114.09 44.96
CA GLN A 377 -74.47 -115.05 44.21
C GLN A 377 -73.82 -116.45 44.15
N ASP A 378 -72.50 -116.53 44.05
CA ASP A 378 -71.77 -117.80 44.12
C ASP A 378 -71.91 -118.45 45.51
N ASP A 379 -71.79 -117.66 46.59
CA ASP A 379 -72.02 -118.13 47.97
C ASP A 379 -73.47 -118.60 48.20
N GLU A 380 -74.48 -117.92 47.64
CA GLU A 380 -75.89 -118.35 47.68
C GLU A 380 -76.13 -119.63 46.85
N SER A 381 -75.49 -119.75 45.69
CA SER A 381 -75.57 -120.94 44.83
C SER A 381 -74.93 -122.16 45.50
N ALA A 382 -73.79 -121.98 46.16
CA ALA A 382 -73.11 -123.01 46.94
C ALA A 382 -73.92 -123.45 48.17
N LYS A 383 -74.76 -122.56 48.73
CA LYS A 383 -75.68 -122.90 49.82
C LYS A 383 -76.84 -123.77 49.32
N LYS A 384 -77.43 -123.41 48.18
CA LYS A 384 -78.52 -124.17 47.54
C LYS A 384 -78.08 -125.60 47.13
N ALA A 385 -76.85 -125.75 46.66
CA ALA A 385 -76.25 -127.05 46.32
C ALA A 385 -76.03 -127.99 47.53
N LYS A 386 -76.04 -127.47 48.78
CA LYS A 386 -76.03 -128.33 49.98
C LYS A 386 -77.42 -128.85 50.33
N GLU A 387 -78.46 -128.04 50.14
CA GLU A 387 -79.85 -128.40 50.44
C GLU A 387 -80.37 -129.52 49.50
N ASP A 388 -79.98 -129.50 48.23
CA ASP A 388 -80.30 -130.59 47.27
C ASP A 388 -79.65 -131.94 47.63
N LYS A 389 -78.56 -131.95 48.41
CA LYS A 389 -77.89 -133.18 48.84
C LYS A 389 -78.66 -133.88 49.98
N GLU A 390 -79.18 -133.12 50.94
CA GLU A 390 -79.98 -133.64 52.07
C GLU A 390 -81.39 -134.10 51.65
N ALA A 391 -81.91 -133.60 50.52
CA ALA A 391 -83.16 -134.07 49.94
C ALA A 391 -83.04 -135.48 49.33
N LYS A 392 -81.87 -135.85 48.81
CA LYS A 392 -81.63 -137.13 48.14
C LYS A 392 -81.59 -138.32 49.10
N GLU A 393 -80.98 -138.14 50.28
CA GLU A 393 -80.83 -139.21 51.29
C GLU A 393 -82.17 -139.62 51.94
N LYS A 394 -83.20 -138.75 51.90
CA LYS A 394 -84.54 -139.04 52.45
C LYS A 394 -85.41 -139.90 51.52
N LEU A 395 -85.18 -139.85 50.21
CA LEU A 395 -85.91 -140.68 49.22
C LEU A 395 -85.44 -142.14 49.18
N GLU A 396 -84.24 -142.43 49.70
CA GLU A 396 -83.65 -143.77 49.67
C GLU A 396 -84.21 -144.65 50.82
N GLN A 397 -84.50 -144.06 51.99
CA GLN A 397 -85.10 -144.76 53.15
C GLN A 397 -86.59 -145.12 52.99
N GLU A 398 -87.31 -144.52 52.03
CA GLU A 398 -88.74 -144.76 51.84
C GLU A 398 -89.00 -145.93 50.85
N ASN A 399 -88.04 -146.24 49.97
CA ASN A 399 -88.14 -147.32 48.97
C ASN A 399 -88.00 -148.73 49.57
N ASP A 400 -87.19 -148.89 50.63
CA ASP A 400 -86.99 -150.19 51.30
C ASP A 400 -88.22 -150.64 52.10
N ARG A 401 -89.09 -149.70 52.47
CA ARG A 401 -90.26 -149.96 53.32
C ARG A 401 -91.48 -150.53 52.58
N LEU A 402 -91.50 -150.46 51.24
CA LEU A 402 -92.66 -150.83 50.40
C LEU A 402 -92.48 -152.11 49.57
N LYS A 403 -91.34 -152.82 49.68
CA LYS A 403 -91.00 -153.92 48.76
C LYS A 403 -91.18 -155.36 49.26
N LYS A 404 -91.59 -155.60 50.51
CA LYS A 404 -91.74 -156.98 51.01
C LYS A 404 -92.75 -157.23 52.14
N GLN A 405 -93.81 -156.42 52.23
CA GLN A 405 -95.00 -156.70 53.04
C GLN A 405 -96.14 -157.34 52.19
N GLU A 406 -95.85 -157.82 50.98
CA GLU A 406 -96.91 -158.18 50.00
C GLU A 406 -96.69 -159.53 49.28
N LYS A 407 -95.85 -160.41 49.85
CA LYS A 407 -95.84 -161.87 49.58
C LYS A 407 -95.54 -162.68 50.85
N ASP A 408 -96.19 -162.31 51.94
CA ASP A 408 -96.64 -163.32 52.89
C ASP A 408 -97.59 -164.31 52.19
N ASP A 409 -97.89 -165.41 52.86
CA ASP A 409 -99.03 -166.28 52.55
C ASP A 409 -99.06 -166.99 51.18
N GLN A 410 -98.29 -168.09 51.08
CA GLN A 410 -98.80 -169.45 51.43
C GLN A 410 -98.14 -170.59 50.63
N LYS A 411 -98.02 -171.75 51.29
CA LYS A 411 -97.91 -173.10 50.69
C LYS A 411 -96.82 -173.30 49.63
N VAL A 412 -95.59 -173.55 50.10
CA VAL A 412 -94.85 -174.84 50.06
C VAL A 412 -93.54 -174.50 50.80
N LYS A 413 -93.42 -174.57 52.13
CA LYS A 413 -93.84 -175.61 53.09
C LYS A 413 -93.64 -177.01 52.55
N GLU A 414 -92.55 -177.66 52.99
CA GLU A 414 -92.13 -179.01 52.62
C GLU A 414 -92.26 -179.29 51.12
N GLU A 415 -91.16 -179.15 50.37
CA GLU A 415 -90.51 -180.33 49.80
C GLU A 415 -89.19 -180.01 49.08
N LEU A 416 -88.29 -181.00 49.10
CA LEU A 416 -87.30 -181.30 48.05
C LEU A 416 -86.33 -180.15 47.70
N LYS A 417 -85.08 -180.08 48.20
CA LYS A 417 -84.05 -181.15 48.31
C LYS A 417 -83.97 -181.93 46.99
N GLN A 418 -82.92 -181.66 46.19
CA GLN A 418 -82.84 -181.83 44.71
C GLN A 418 -83.56 -180.64 44.03
N GLU A 419 -82.97 -179.81 43.18
CA GLU A 419 -81.86 -179.91 42.21
C GLU A 419 -81.04 -178.59 42.32
N ASN A 420 -79.73 -178.54 42.59
CA ASN A 420 -78.62 -179.39 42.13
C ASN A 420 -78.71 -179.68 40.63
N ASP A 421 -77.86 -179.05 39.82
CA ASP A 421 -78.13 -178.77 38.41
C ASP A 421 -79.35 -177.83 38.27
N ARG A 422 -79.19 -176.55 37.95
CA ARG A 422 -78.56 -176.17 36.70
C ARG A 422 -78.07 -174.74 36.71
N LEU A 423 -76.78 -174.66 36.43
CA LEU A 423 -76.20 -173.86 35.36
C LEU A 423 -76.15 -172.33 35.62
N LYS A 424 -74.97 -171.69 35.73
CA LYS A 424 -73.82 -171.71 34.78
C LYS A 424 -74.24 -171.11 33.44
N LYS A 425 -73.44 -170.16 32.93
CA LYS A 425 -73.70 -169.32 31.75
C LYS A 425 -74.67 -168.16 31.99
N GLN A 426 -74.18 -167.15 32.71
CA GLN A 426 -73.91 -165.81 32.16
C GLN A 426 -73.30 -164.98 33.32
N GLU A 427 -71.98 -164.88 33.50
CA GLU A 427 -70.90 -164.75 32.49
C GLU A 427 -71.26 -163.68 31.44
N GLU A 428 -70.46 -162.63 31.17
CA GLU A 428 -69.19 -162.17 31.75
C GLU A 428 -68.83 -160.84 31.03
N LYS A 429 -67.68 -160.21 31.36
CA LYS A 429 -67.01 -159.09 30.64
C LYS A 429 -67.61 -157.68 30.87
N ASN A 430 -66.83 -156.62 31.18
CA ASN A 430 -65.36 -156.45 31.18
C ASN A 430 -64.87 -155.35 32.16
N ALA A 431 -63.56 -155.34 32.43
CA ALA A 431 -62.77 -154.26 33.05
C ALA A 431 -61.76 -153.68 32.02
N GLU A 432 -60.71 -152.88 32.29
CA GLU A 432 -59.98 -152.51 33.52
C GLU A 432 -59.07 -151.26 33.24
N LYS A 433 -58.45 -150.67 34.28
CA LYS A 433 -57.26 -149.75 34.26
C LYS A 433 -57.48 -148.27 33.87
N THR A 434 -56.69 -147.27 34.31
CA THR A 434 -55.36 -147.26 35.00
C THR A 434 -55.20 -146.07 36.01
N LYS A 435 -53.98 -145.80 36.51
CA LYS A 435 -53.63 -144.96 37.68
C LYS A 435 -52.85 -143.63 37.35
N ASP A 436 -52.45 -142.94 38.43
CA ASP A 436 -51.33 -141.95 38.59
C ASP A 436 -51.62 -140.50 38.10
N ASP A 437 -51.15 -139.38 38.71
CA ASP A 437 -50.31 -139.17 39.91
C ASP A 437 -50.45 -137.75 40.56
N GLN A 438 -49.81 -137.48 41.70
CA GLN A 438 -49.83 -136.19 42.44
C GLN A 438 -48.84 -135.12 41.91
N LYS A 439 -49.25 -133.85 41.66
CA LYS A 439 -48.30 -132.69 41.60
C LYS A 439 -48.88 -131.23 41.57
N VAL A 440 -49.45 -130.67 42.65
CA VAL A 440 -49.45 -129.18 42.87
C VAL A 440 -49.41 -128.85 44.37
N LYS A 441 -48.22 -128.56 44.91
CA LYS A 441 -48.04 -128.00 46.27
C LYS A 441 -46.83 -127.06 46.36
N GLY A 442 -46.51 -126.36 45.26
CA GLY A 442 -45.31 -125.53 45.12
C GLY A 442 -45.55 -124.10 44.64
N GLU A 443 -46.81 -123.67 44.48
CA GLU A 443 -47.14 -122.35 43.89
C GLU A 443 -47.40 -121.26 44.95
N LEU A 444 -47.57 -121.62 46.22
CA LEU A 444 -47.81 -120.66 47.31
C LEU A 444 -46.53 -119.97 47.85
N GLU A 445 -45.35 -120.42 47.43
CA GLU A 445 -44.05 -119.92 47.92
C GLU A 445 -43.37 -118.93 46.95
N GLN A 446 -43.79 -118.87 45.67
CA GLN A 446 -43.25 -117.91 44.68
C GLN A 446 -43.91 -116.52 44.71
N GLU A 447 -45.09 -116.37 45.32
CA GLU A 447 -45.77 -115.07 45.45
C GLU A 447 -45.05 -114.15 46.47
N ASN A 448 -44.53 -114.73 47.56
CA ASN A 448 -43.94 -113.98 48.68
C ASN A 448 -42.57 -113.37 48.37
N ASP A 449 -41.78 -114.00 47.50
CA ASP A 449 -40.47 -113.47 47.08
C ASP A 449 -40.57 -112.41 45.97
N ARG A 450 -41.73 -112.28 45.30
CA ARG A 450 -41.99 -111.17 44.36
C ARG A 450 -42.20 -109.84 45.09
N LEU A 451 -42.95 -109.84 46.19
CA LEU A 451 -43.26 -108.63 46.96
C LEU A 451 -42.00 -108.00 47.61
N LYS A 452 -41.05 -108.81 48.09
CA LYS A 452 -39.75 -108.32 48.63
C LYS A 452 -38.83 -107.66 47.61
N LYS A 453 -39.08 -107.81 46.31
CA LYS A 453 -38.27 -107.16 45.27
C LYS A 453 -38.82 -105.78 44.91
N GLN A 454 -40.14 -105.62 44.92
CA GLN A 454 -40.82 -104.35 44.62
C GLN A 454 -40.54 -103.28 45.70
N GLU A 455 -40.53 -103.68 46.97
CA GLU A 455 -40.28 -102.77 48.12
C GLU A 455 -38.86 -102.15 48.12
N LYS A 456 -37.89 -102.73 47.40
CA LYS A 456 -36.54 -102.17 47.22
C LYS A 456 -36.45 -101.15 46.07
N ASP A 457 -37.25 -101.33 45.03
CA ASP A 457 -37.28 -100.38 43.91
C ASP A 457 -38.04 -99.10 44.32
N ASP A 458 -39.10 -99.21 45.13
CA ASP A 458 -39.82 -98.06 45.70
C ASP A 458 -38.97 -97.20 46.66
N GLN A 459 -38.07 -97.80 47.44
CA GLN A 459 -37.10 -97.05 48.25
C GLN A 459 -36.05 -96.32 47.40
N LYS A 460 -35.69 -96.87 46.23
CA LYS A 460 -34.74 -96.24 45.31
C LYS A 460 -35.36 -95.02 44.62
N VAL A 461 -36.60 -95.15 44.14
CA VAL A 461 -37.37 -94.02 43.55
C VAL A 461 -37.55 -92.89 44.57
N LYS A 462 -37.77 -93.20 45.85
CA LYS A 462 -37.89 -92.18 46.91
C LYS A 462 -36.61 -91.37 47.12
N GLY A 463 -35.44 -92.02 47.09
CA GLY A 463 -34.14 -91.35 47.18
C GLY A 463 -33.76 -90.54 45.93
N GLU A 464 -34.15 -91.02 44.75
CA GLU A 464 -34.00 -90.27 43.48
C GLU A 464 -34.93 -89.02 43.49
N LEU A 465 -36.15 -89.13 44.01
CA LEU A 465 -37.07 -87.98 44.17
C LEU A 465 -36.55 -86.91 45.16
N GLU A 466 -35.90 -87.30 46.25
CA GLU A 466 -35.29 -86.35 47.21
C GLU A 466 -34.10 -85.61 46.59
N GLN A 467 -33.26 -86.29 45.80
CA GLN A 467 -32.19 -85.63 45.03
C GLN A 467 -32.72 -84.70 43.93
N GLU A 468 -33.82 -85.05 43.26
CA GLU A 468 -34.50 -84.20 42.29
C GLU A 468 -35.03 -82.92 42.98
N ASN A 469 -35.63 -83.05 44.16
CA ASN A 469 -36.20 -81.93 44.92
C ASN A 469 -35.14 -80.95 45.45
N ASP A 470 -33.99 -81.47 45.91
CA ASP A 470 -32.87 -80.62 46.33
C ASP A 470 -32.11 -80.01 45.14
N ARG A 471 -32.10 -80.67 43.97
CA ARG A 471 -31.67 -80.05 42.70
C ARG A 471 -32.59 -78.91 42.30
N LEU A 472 -33.91 -79.11 42.35
CA LEU A 472 -34.90 -78.08 42.02
C LEU A 472 -34.81 -76.87 42.97
N LYS A 473 -34.65 -77.07 44.29
CA LYS A 473 -34.40 -75.96 45.24
C LYS A 473 -33.08 -75.22 45.00
N LYS A 474 -32.07 -75.90 44.43
CA LYS A 474 -30.82 -75.25 44.05
C LYS A 474 -31.01 -74.44 42.77
N GLN A 475 -31.67 -75.03 41.76
CA GLN A 475 -32.03 -74.37 40.52
C GLN A 475 -32.93 -73.14 40.75
N GLU A 476 -33.92 -73.21 41.64
CA GLU A 476 -34.79 -72.08 41.98
C GLU A 476 -34.02 -70.91 42.64
N LYS A 477 -32.95 -71.20 43.40
CA LYS A 477 -32.04 -70.17 43.93
C LYS A 477 -31.14 -69.58 42.85
N ASP A 478 -30.64 -70.42 41.94
CA ASP A 478 -29.83 -69.97 40.81
C ASP A 478 -30.70 -69.12 39.83
N ASP A 479 -31.96 -69.50 39.59
CA ASP A 479 -32.95 -68.75 38.80
C ASP A 479 -33.33 -67.41 39.46
N GLN A 480 -33.49 -67.37 40.80
CA GLN A 480 -33.68 -66.10 41.52
C GLN A 480 -32.44 -65.19 41.43
N LYS A 481 -31.23 -65.76 41.44
CA LYS A 481 -29.98 -65.01 41.24
C LYS A 481 -29.87 -64.47 39.82
N VAL A 482 -30.13 -65.29 38.81
CA VAL A 482 -30.19 -64.87 37.40
C VAL A 482 -31.24 -63.78 37.20
N LYS A 483 -32.40 -63.87 37.85
CA LYS A 483 -33.44 -62.82 37.78
C LYS A 483 -32.95 -61.48 38.35
N GLY A 484 -32.25 -61.49 39.49
CA GLY A 484 -31.65 -60.29 40.08
C GLY A 484 -30.51 -59.71 39.25
N GLU A 485 -29.69 -60.56 38.62
CA GLU A 485 -28.66 -60.15 37.65
C GLU A 485 -29.30 -59.53 36.40
N LEU A 486 -30.39 -60.12 35.87
CA LEU A 486 -31.15 -59.57 34.74
C LEU A 486 -31.77 -58.21 35.06
N GLU A 487 -32.23 -58.00 36.30
CA GLU A 487 -32.85 -56.74 36.74
C GLU A 487 -31.79 -55.62 36.86
N GLN A 488 -30.58 -55.95 37.35
CA GLN A 488 -29.42 -55.04 37.32
C GLN A 488 -28.92 -54.75 35.90
N GLU A 489 -28.92 -55.76 35.00
CA GLU A 489 -28.56 -55.58 33.60
C GLU A 489 -29.56 -54.63 32.89
N ASN A 490 -30.86 -54.77 33.18
CA ASN A 490 -31.91 -53.91 32.63
C ASN A 490 -31.80 -52.45 33.10
N ASP A 491 -31.47 -52.22 34.37
CA ASP A 491 -31.25 -50.86 34.89
C ASP A 491 -29.91 -50.26 34.42
N ARG A 492 -28.89 -51.09 34.13
CA ARG A 492 -27.69 -50.66 33.40
C ARG A 492 -28.02 -50.25 31.97
N LEU A 493 -28.80 -51.05 31.25
CA LEU A 493 -29.24 -50.76 29.87
C LEU A 493 -30.06 -49.48 29.80
N LYS A 494 -31.02 -49.25 30.72
CA LYS A 494 -31.76 -47.96 30.80
C LYS A 494 -30.87 -46.75 31.10
N LYS A 495 -29.76 -46.96 31.82
CA LYS A 495 -28.80 -45.89 32.08
C LYS A 495 -27.96 -45.61 30.83
N GLN A 496 -27.47 -46.66 30.18
CA GLN A 496 -26.74 -46.58 28.92
C GLN A 496 -27.58 -45.94 27.81
N GLU A 497 -28.86 -46.29 27.68
CA GLU A 497 -29.79 -45.71 26.70
C GLU A 497 -29.98 -44.18 26.91
N LYS A 498 -29.95 -43.71 28.16
CA LYS A 498 -29.97 -42.27 28.47
C LYS A 498 -28.65 -41.58 28.14
N ASP A 499 -27.54 -42.23 28.42
CA ASP A 499 -26.20 -41.72 28.07
C ASP A 499 -26.03 -41.68 26.54
N ASP A 500 -26.50 -42.70 25.80
CA ASP A 500 -26.52 -42.76 24.34
C ASP A 500 -27.45 -41.68 23.73
N GLN A 501 -28.63 -41.42 24.32
CA GLN A 501 -29.49 -40.30 23.91
C GLN A 501 -28.80 -38.94 24.12
N LYS A 502 -28.04 -38.78 25.21
CA LYS A 502 -27.27 -37.55 25.50
C LYS A 502 -26.12 -37.37 24.50
N VAL A 503 -25.35 -38.43 24.25
CA VAL A 503 -24.28 -38.43 23.22
C VAL A 503 -24.85 -38.12 21.85
N LYS A 504 -26.02 -38.68 21.48
CA LYS A 504 -26.68 -38.37 20.21
C LYS A 504 -27.04 -36.88 20.08
N GLY A 505 -27.57 -36.26 21.13
CA GLY A 505 -27.88 -34.83 21.15
C GLY A 505 -26.64 -33.92 21.10
N GLU A 506 -25.55 -34.33 21.76
CA GLU A 506 -24.25 -33.65 21.67
C GLU A 506 -23.66 -33.78 20.25
N LEU A 507 -23.74 -34.96 19.63
CA LEU A 507 -23.30 -35.19 18.26
C LEU A 507 -24.09 -34.36 17.24
N GLU A 508 -25.40 -34.16 17.46
CA GLU A 508 -26.27 -33.37 16.59
C GLU A 508 -25.94 -31.87 16.69
N GLN A 509 -25.64 -31.36 17.88
CA GLN A 509 -25.12 -29.99 18.07
C GLN A 509 -23.72 -29.79 17.46
N GLU A 510 -22.84 -30.78 17.57
CA GLU A 510 -21.50 -30.73 16.97
C GLU A 510 -21.60 -30.70 15.43
N ASN A 511 -22.52 -31.48 14.85
CA ASN A 511 -22.77 -31.49 13.40
C ASN A 511 -23.30 -30.14 12.88
N ASP A 512 -24.20 -29.49 13.62
CA ASP A 512 -24.71 -28.17 13.24
C ASP A 512 -23.68 -27.05 13.46
N ARG A 513 -22.76 -27.19 14.42
CA ARG A 513 -21.55 -26.35 14.53
C ARG A 513 -20.64 -26.52 13.32
N LEU A 514 -20.31 -27.77 12.94
CA LEU A 514 -19.45 -28.06 11.79
C LEU A 514 -20.06 -27.54 10.48
N LYS A 515 -21.37 -27.72 10.24
CA LYS A 515 -22.05 -27.11 9.08
C LYS A 515 -22.01 -25.59 9.06
N LYS A 516 -21.95 -24.94 10.22
CA LYS A 516 -21.82 -23.48 10.31
C LYS A 516 -20.38 -23.06 10.00
N GLN A 517 -19.41 -23.75 10.58
CA GLN A 517 -17.99 -23.53 10.32
C GLN A 517 -17.64 -23.76 8.84
N GLU A 518 -18.13 -24.83 8.20
CA GLU A 518 -17.88 -25.09 6.77
C GLU A 518 -18.44 -23.97 5.86
N LYS A 519 -19.53 -23.29 6.25
CA LYS A 519 -20.04 -22.10 5.54
C LYS A 519 -19.17 -20.87 5.76
N ASP A 520 -18.69 -20.66 6.97
CA ASP A 520 -17.80 -19.54 7.30
C ASP A 520 -16.43 -19.74 6.60
N ASP A 521 -15.90 -20.96 6.56
CA ASP A 521 -14.68 -21.34 5.83
C ASP A 521 -14.84 -21.18 4.31
N GLN A 522 -15.99 -21.58 3.73
CA GLN A 522 -16.30 -21.30 2.32
C GLN A 522 -16.33 -19.80 2.01
N LYS A 523 -16.89 -18.99 2.92
CA LYS A 523 -16.93 -17.53 2.78
C LYS A 523 -15.54 -16.92 2.82
N VAL A 524 -14.70 -17.34 3.77
CA VAL A 524 -13.28 -16.94 3.83
C VAL A 524 -12.53 -17.36 2.57
N LYS A 525 -12.76 -18.56 2.04
CA LYS A 525 -12.10 -19.04 0.81
C LYS A 525 -12.49 -18.22 -0.43
N GLU A 526 -13.74 -17.74 -0.52
CA GLU A 526 -14.17 -16.84 -1.61
C GLU A 526 -13.64 -15.41 -1.43
N GLU A 527 -13.57 -14.89 -0.20
CA GLU A 527 -12.96 -13.58 0.11
C GLU A 527 -11.45 -13.58 -0.22
N LEU A 528 -10.71 -14.61 0.18
CA LEU A 528 -9.27 -14.77 -0.07
C LEU A 528 -8.93 -14.93 -1.57
N LYS A 529 -9.86 -15.52 -2.33
CA LYS A 529 -9.79 -15.58 -3.80
C LYS A 529 -10.03 -14.20 -4.45
N GLN A 530 -11.00 -13.42 -3.97
CA GLN A 530 -11.21 -12.03 -4.41
C GLN A 530 -10.02 -11.11 -4.07
N GLU A 531 -9.39 -11.32 -2.91
CA GLU A 531 -8.16 -10.63 -2.49
C GLU A 531 -6.99 -10.94 -3.43
N ASN A 532 -6.78 -12.22 -3.76
CA ASN A 532 -5.76 -12.63 -4.74
C ASN A 532 -6.01 -12.04 -6.14
N ASP A 533 -7.26 -12.05 -6.62
CA ASP A 533 -7.61 -11.43 -7.91
C ASP A 533 -7.41 -9.89 -7.91
N ARG A 534 -7.58 -9.24 -6.75
CA ARG A 534 -7.25 -7.82 -6.56
C ARG A 534 -5.75 -7.57 -6.57
N LEU A 535 -4.98 -8.36 -5.81
CA LEU A 535 -3.52 -8.25 -5.75
C LEU A 535 -2.90 -8.46 -7.14
N LYS A 536 -3.35 -9.48 -7.88
CA LYS A 536 -2.88 -9.75 -9.25
C LYS A 536 -3.14 -8.58 -10.20
N LYS A 537 -4.34 -7.97 -10.15
CA LYS A 537 -4.67 -6.75 -10.90
C LYS A 537 -3.85 -5.53 -10.48
N GLN A 538 -3.38 -5.49 -9.23
CA GLN A 538 -2.52 -4.42 -8.72
C GLN A 538 -1.07 -4.62 -9.15
N GLU A 539 -0.57 -5.86 -9.18
CA GLU A 539 0.73 -6.22 -9.76
C GLU A 539 0.79 -5.92 -11.26
N GLU A 540 -0.25 -6.27 -12.02
CA GLU A 540 -0.37 -5.95 -13.45
C GLU A 540 -0.29 -4.42 -13.69
N LYS A 541 -1.02 -3.62 -12.91
CA LYS A 541 -0.96 -2.14 -12.98
C LYS A 541 0.40 -1.56 -12.57
N ASN A 542 1.07 -2.16 -11.59
CA ASN A 542 2.40 -1.73 -11.16
C ASN A 542 3.46 -2.09 -12.22
N ALA A 543 3.34 -3.25 -12.88
CA ALA A 543 4.19 -3.64 -13.99
C ALA A 543 3.97 -2.76 -15.23
N GLU A 544 2.73 -2.32 -15.49
CA GLU A 544 2.41 -1.37 -16.55
C GLU A 544 3.02 0.02 -16.27
N LYS A 545 2.82 0.57 -15.06
CA LYS A 545 3.50 1.80 -14.63
C LYS A 545 5.02 1.72 -14.75
N THR A 546 5.62 0.61 -14.35
CA THR A 546 7.07 0.41 -14.42
C THR A 546 7.58 0.45 -15.88
N LYS A 547 6.81 -0.05 -16.85
CA LYS A 547 7.12 0.05 -18.28
C LYS A 547 6.99 1.49 -18.79
N ASP A 548 5.97 2.23 -18.34
CA ASP A 548 5.80 3.64 -18.70
C ASP A 548 6.90 4.52 -18.11
N ASP A 549 7.29 4.31 -16.84
CA ASP A 549 8.41 4.99 -16.19
C ASP A 549 9.75 4.69 -16.90
N GLN A 550 9.98 3.43 -17.28
CA GLN A 550 11.17 3.04 -18.05
C GLN A 550 11.19 3.71 -19.44
N LYS A 551 10.06 3.73 -20.15
CA LYS A 551 9.91 4.39 -21.45
C LYS A 551 10.04 5.92 -21.35
N TYR A 552 9.59 6.52 -20.25
CA TYR A 552 9.80 7.94 -19.96
C TYR A 552 11.28 8.24 -19.70
N LYS A 553 11.98 7.38 -18.95
CA LYS A 553 13.43 7.49 -18.70
C LYS A 553 14.24 7.39 -20.00
N GLU A 554 13.95 6.42 -20.86
CA GLU A 554 14.58 6.29 -22.18
C GLU A 554 14.35 7.53 -23.06
N LYS A 555 13.13 8.10 -23.03
CA LYS A 555 12.82 9.34 -23.76
C LYS A 555 13.60 10.55 -23.22
N LEU A 556 13.72 10.67 -21.90
CA LEU A 556 14.49 11.73 -21.24
C LEU A 556 15.99 11.63 -21.59
N GLU A 557 16.53 10.41 -21.64
CA GLU A 557 17.92 10.15 -22.00
C GLU A 557 18.21 10.50 -23.48
N GLN A 558 17.29 10.19 -24.40
CA GLN A 558 17.34 10.65 -25.79
C GLN A 558 17.23 12.18 -25.94
N GLU A 559 16.48 12.85 -25.06
CA GLU A 559 16.32 14.30 -25.07
C GLU A 559 17.57 15.01 -24.54
N ASN A 560 18.20 14.46 -23.49
CA ASN A 560 19.50 14.89 -22.99
C ASN A 560 20.62 14.71 -24.04
N GLU A 561 20.63 13.61 -24.80
CA GLU A 561 21.56 13.47 -25.93
C GLU A 561 21.36 14.53 -27.02
N LYS A 562 20.10 14.89 -27.32
CA LYS A 562 19.79 15.94 -28.30
C LYS A 562 20.22 17.32 -27.82
N LEU A 563 19.98 17.63 -26.55
CA LEU A 563 20.46 18.86 -25.90
C LEU A 563 21.99 18.96 -25.95
N LYS A 564 22.70 17.89 -25.57
CA LYS A 564 24.17 17.85 -25.65
C LYS A 564 24.69 18.08 -27.08
N LYS A 565 24.07 17.44 -28.09
CA LYS A 565 24.40 17.65 -29.51
C LYS A 565 24.10 19.08 -29.97
N GLN A 566 23.08 19.74 -29.41
CA GLN A 566 22.84 21.16 -29.67
C GLN A 566 23.90 22.04 -28.99
N GLU A 567 24.25 21.81 -27.71
CA GLU A 567 25.30 22.55 -27.01
C GLU A 567 26.65 22.47 -27.74
N GLU A 568 27.03 21.30 -28.23
CA GLU A 568 28.22 21.11 -29.07
C GLU A 568 28.16 21.94 -30.36
N GLN A 569 27.00 22.02 -31.04
CA GLN A 569 26.79 22.88 -32.21
C GLN A 569 26.82 24.38 -31.87
N TRP A 570 26.25 24.79 -30.73
CA TRP A 570 26.30 26.17 -30.26
C TRP A 570 27.73 26.59 -29.90
N ALA A 571 28.53 25.71 -29.29
CA ALA A 571 29.93 25.94 -29.00
C ALA A 571 30.78 26.04 -30.29
N GLN A 572 30.50 25.21 -31.31
CA GLN A 572 31.13 25.35 -32.63
C GLN A 572 30.80 26.71 -33.27
N LYS A 573 29.51 27.10 -33.31
CA LYS A 573 29.09 28.41 -33.82
C LYS A 573 29.66 29.59 -33.02
N ALA A 574 29.83 29.45 -31.70
CA ALA A 574 30.47 30.47 -30.88
C ALA A 574 31.95 30.66 -31.28
N ASN A 575 32.69 29.56 -31.51
CA ASN A 575 34.07 29.61 -32.01
C ASN A 575 34.16 30.16 -33.45
N GLU A 576 33.22 29.84 -34.33
CA GLU A 576 33.13 30.42 -35.68
C GLU A 576 32.85 31.93 -35.62
N ASN A 577 31.89 32.36 -34.79
CA ASN A 577 31.59 33.77 -34.55
C ASN A 577 32.79 34.51 -33.93
N GLN A 578 33.56 33.86 -33.04
CA GLN A 578 34.77 34.46 -32.48
C GLN A 578 35.84 34.65 -33.57
N LYS A 579 36.08 33.66 -34.44
CA LYS A 579 36.99 33.80 -35.58
C LYS A 579 36.54 34.91 -36.54
N ALA A 580 35.26 34.93 -36.88
CA ALA A 580 34.68 35.98 -37.74
C ALA A 580 34.80 37.37 -37.10
N LYS A 581 34.67 37.48 -35.76
CA LYS A 581 34.92 38.72 -35.03
C LYS A 581 36.39 39.13 -35.08
N GLU A 582 37.34 38.19 -34.91
CA GLU A 582 38.77 38.47 -35.03
C GLU A 582 39.19 38.86 -36.46
N GLU A 583 38.52 38.34 -37.50
CA GLU A 583 38.68 38.78 -38.88
C GLU A 583 38.08 40.18 -39.11
N LEU A 584 36.87 40.44 -38.64
CA LEU A 584 36.24 41.78 -38.66
C LEU A 584 37.01 42.82 -37.85
N GLU A 585 37.72 42.42 -36.80
CA GLU A 585 38.56 43.32 -36.01
C GLU A 585 39.87 43.65 -36.74
N LYS A 586 40.48 42.67 -37.43
CA LYS A 586 41.60 42.92 -38.36
C LYS A 586 41.18 43.80 -39.55
N GLU A 587 39.97 43.63 -40.06
CA GLU A 587 39.42 44.45 -41.14
C GLU A 587 39.05 45.87 -40.65
N ASN A 588 38.50 46.01 -39.43
CA ASN A 588 38.27 47.31 -38.80
C ASN A 588 39.58 48.06 -38.50
N GLU A 589 40.63 47.40 -38.02
CA GLU A 589 41.94 48.04 -37.86
C GLU A 589 42.50 48.53 -39.20
N LYS A 590 42.23 47.80 -40.29
CA LYS A 590 42.57 48.21 -41.66
C LYS A 590 41.74 49.41 -42.15
N LEU A 591 40.46 49.50 -41.77
CA LEU A 591 39.54 50.60 -42.13
C LEU A 591 39.71 51.85 -41.24
N LYS A 592 40.14 51.70 -39.98
CA LYS A 592 40.45 52.82 -39.05
C LYS A 592 41.61 53.70 -39.53
N ALA A 593 42.41 53.23 -40.49
CA ALA A 593 43.47 54.03 -41.10
C ALA A 593 42.94 55.15 -42.01
N GLU A 594 41.67 55.15 -42.43
CA GLU A 594 41.21 55.97 -43.56
C GLU A 594 39.91 56.80 -43.36
N SER A 595 39.33 56.89 -42.16
CA SER A 595 38.15 57.79 -41.97
C SER A 595 37.96 58.44 -40.58
N ARG A 596 37.52 59.71 -40.61
CA ARG A 596 37.06 60.53 -39.46
C ARG A 596 35.54 60.30 -39.23
N PRO A 597 34.98 60.66 -38.05
CA PRO A 597 33.79 59.99 -37.53
C PRO A 597 32.46 60.68 -37.82
N GLU A 598 31.40 59.87 -37.94
CA GLU A 598 30.01 60.27 -37.68
C GLU A 598 29.35 59.39 -36.61
N LYS A 599 28.27 59.91 -36.01
CA LYS A 599 27.61 59.36 -34.81
C LYS A 599 26.83 58.06 -35.10
N PRO A 600 26.91 57.03 -34.25
CA PRO A 600 25.96 55.92 -34.26
C PRO A 600 24.65 56.29 -33.54
N VAL A 601 23.53 55.98 -34.19
CA VAL A 601 22.19 55.98 -33.59
C VAL A 601 21.99 54.64 -32.88
N ALA A 602 21.50 54.66 -31.63
CA ALA A 602 21.27 53.46 -30.84
C ALA A 602 19.93 52.79 -31.19
N SER A 603 19.96 51.53 -31.62
CA SER A 603 18.79 50.66 -31.75
C SER A 603 18.63 49.79 -30.49
N GLN A 604 17.60 50.06 -29.69
CA GLN A 604 17.26 49.26 -28.50
C GLN A 604 16.45 48.00 -28.86
N PRO A 605 16.64 46.88 -28.14
CA PRO A 605 15.75 45.73 -28.22
C PRO A 605 14.59 45.82 -27.20
N ASN A 606 13.36 45.61 -27.70
CA ASN A 606 12.18 45.09 -26.99
C ASN A 606 11.70 45.80 -25.70
N SER A 607 10.95 46.90 -25.87
CA SER A 607 9.96 47.36 -24.88
C SER A 607 8.67 46.55 -25.00
N SER A 608 8.20 45.91 -23.92
CA SER A 608 6.94 45.12 -23.94
C SER A 608 5.99 45.38 -22.76
N THR A 609 6.21 46.47 -22.01
CA THR A 609 5.31 46.96 -20.95
C THR A 609 4.54 48.21 -21.34
N SER A 610 5.15 49.14 -22.08
CA SER A 610 4.56 50.41 -22.54
C SER A 610 3.29 50.23 -23.37
N ASP A 611 3.28 49.26 -24.26
CA ASP A 611 2.29 49.18 -25.33
C ASP A 611 0.95 48.64 -24.82
N LEU A 612 0.97 47.80 -23.79
CA LEU A 612 -0.21 47.32 -23.08
C LEU A 612 -0.86 48.42 -22.22
N GLU A 613 -0.08 49.34 -21.65
CA GLU A 613 -0.63 50.54 -21.00
C GLU A 613 -1.19 51.55 -22.00
N ALA A 614 -0.57 51.67 -23.17
CA ALA A 614 -1.10 52.49 -24.25
C ALA A 614 -2.40 51.88 -24.82
N PHE A 615 -2.52 50.55 -24.84
CA PHE A 615 -3.72 49.83 -25.23
C PHE A 615 -4.86 50.02 -24.20
N SER A 616 -4.55 49.97 -22.89
CA SER A 616 -5.57 50.06 -21.83
C SER A 616 -6.18 51.45 -21.66
N LYS A 617 -5.50 52.51 -22.14
CA LYS A 617 -5.96 53.91 -22.08
C LYS A 617 -6.81 54.34 -23.30
N LYS A 618 -6.95 53.50 -24.31
CA LYS A 618 -7.72 53.82 -25.53
C LYS A 618 -9.17 53.35 -25.38
N GLU A 619 -10.11 54.24 -25.69
CA GLU A 619 -11.53 53.91 -25.79
C GLU A 619 -11.94 53.57 -27.22
N CYS A 620 -13.14 53.00 -27.39
CA CYS A 620 -13.74 52.84 -28.70
C CYS A 620 -14.12 54.19 -29.33
N PRO A 621 -13.95 54.37 -30.65
CA PRO A 621 -13.60 53.36 -31.65
C PRO A 621 -12.09 53.06 -31.78
N SER A 622 -11.22 53.81 -31.10
CA SER A 622 -9.77 53.86 -31.33
C SER A 622 -8.97 52.57 -31.04
N ILE A 623 -9.58 51.53 -30.45
CA ILE A 623 -8.96 50.20 -30.29
C ILE A 623 -9.38 49.19 -31.36
N HIS A 624 -10.39 49.46 -32.18
CA HIS A 624 -10.93 48.47 -33.12
C HIS A 624 -9.84 47.94 -34.07
N GLY A 625 -9.73 46.61 -34.18
CA GLY A 625 -8.69 45.92 -34.96
C GLY A 625 -7.28 45.94 -34.36
N GLN A 626 -7.06 46.60 -33.22
CA GLN A 626 -5.77 46.53 -32.53
C GLN A 626 -5.61 45.18 -31.82
N ARG A 627 -4.35 44.71 -31.76
CA ARG A 627 -3.97 43.46 -31.13
C ARG A 627 -3.10 43.68 -29.91
N ALA A 628 -3.27 42.85 -28.89
CA ALA A 628 -2.47 42.85 -27.68
C ALA A 628 -2.19 41.41 -27.24
N THR A 629 -0.96 41.11 -26.81
CA THR A 629 -0.56 39.76 -26.39
C THR A 629 -0.33 39.72 -24.89
N VAL A 630 -0.98 38.77 -24.20
CA VAL A 630 -0.82 38.53 -22.76
C VAL A 630 -0.59 37.04 -22.53
N PHE A 631 0.46 36.69 -21.78
CA PHE A 631 0.92 35.30 -21.57
C PHE A 631 0.96 34.43 -22.84
N GLY A 632 1.39 35.02 -23.96
CA GLY A 632 1.48 34.33 -25.26
C GLY A 632 0.18 34.27 -26.07
N VAL A 633 -0.97 34.63 -25.50
CA VAL A 633 -2.25 34.70 -26.24
C VAL A 633 -2.46 36.11 -26.79
N THR A 634 -2.60 36.20 -28.12
CA THR A 634 -2.91 37.47 -28.81
C THR A 634 -4.42 37.63 -28.96
N TYR A 635 -4.93 38.73 -28.42
CA TYR A 635 -6.31 39.17 -28.53
C TYR A 635 -6.45 40.27 -29.58
N GLU A 636 -7.56 40.30 -30.30
CA GLU A 636 -7.97 41.38 -31.20
C GLU A 636 -9.23 42.07 -30.66
N ALA A 637 -9.26 43.41 -30.72
CA ALA A 637 -10.34 44.22 -30.15
C ALA A 637 -11.42 44.60 -31.17
N PHE A 638 -12.68 44.37 -30.80
CA PHE A 638 -13.85 44.66 -31.62
C PHE A 638 -14.80 45.62 -30.86
N CYS A 639 -14.75 46.90 -31.24
CA CYS A 639 -15.61 47.95 -30.70
C CYS A 639 -17.08 47.83 -31.09
N GLY A 640 -17.98 48.22 -30.19
CA GLY A 640 -19.43 48.31 -30.47
C GLY A 640 -20.12 46.96 -30.66
N VAL A 641 -19.45 45.87 -30.30
CA VAL A 641 -19.95 44.49 -30.40
C VAL A 641 -19.64 43.69 -29.15
N LYS A 642 -20.51 42.70 -28.90
CA LYS A 642 -20.42 41.69 -27.84
C LYS A 642 -20.56 40.29 -28.44
N PRO A 643 -19.94 39.26 -27.86
CA PRO A 643 -20.08 37.91 -28.36
C PRO A 643 -21.51 37.40 -28.15
N ARG A 644 -21.93 36.46 -28.99
CA ARG A 644 -23.25 35.81 -28.88
C ARG A 644 -23.32 34.74 -27.77
N GLY A 645 -22.15 34.25 -27.35
CA GLY A 645 -22.00 33.10 -26.47
C GLY A 645 -22.45 33.29 -25.01
N ARG A 646 -22.36 32.19 -24.27
CA ARG A 646 -22.51 32.15 -22.82
C ARG A 646 -21.35 32.90 -22.17
N TYR A 647 -21.68 33.71 -21.18
CA TYR A 647 -20.71 34.33 -20.27
C TYR A 647 -20.47 33.37 -19.10
N THR A 648 -19.28 33.41 -18.50
CA THR A 648 -19.16 32.98 -17.11
C THR A 648 -20.02 33.89 -16.24
N GLN A 649 -20.44 33.41 -15.06
CA GLN A 649 -21.16 34.27 -14.11
C GLN A 649 -20.24 35.28 -13.41
N ASP A 650 -18.92 35.11 -13.59
CA ASP A 650 -17.86 35.79 -12.84
C ASP A 650 -17.39 37.04 -13.60
N TYR A 651 -17.20 38.13 -12.87
CA TYR A 651 -16.72 39.39 -13.40
C TYR A 651 -15.31 39.61 -12.89
N VAL A 652 -14.39 39.96 -13.78
CA VAL A 652 -13.10 40.51 -13.41
C VAL A 652 -13.29 42.02 -13.28
N ILE A 653 -13.31 42.54 -12.05
CA ILE A 653 -13.50 43.97 -11.75
C ILE A 653 -12.13 44.65 -11.73
N SER A 654 -11.53 44.79 -12.91
CA SER A 654 -10.34 45.63 -13.10
C SER A 654 -10.57 46.65 -14.21
N LYS A 655 -10.09 47.87 -13.97
CA LYS A 655 -9.97 48.91 -15.00
C LYS A 655 -8.80 48.66 -15.95
N ASN A 656 -7.87 47.78 -15.57
CA ASN A 656 -6.72 47.44 -16.40
C ASN A 656 -7.08 46.27 -17.33
N LEU A 657 -7.17 46.57 -18.63
CA LEU A 657 -7.40 45.61 -19.69
C LEU A 657 -6.39 44.45 -19.72
N ARG A 658 -5.18 44.67 -19.20
CA ARG A 658 -4.18 43.61 -19.05
C ARG A 658 -4.65 42.50 -18.10
N ASP A 659 -5.32 42.86 -17.01
CA ASP A 659 -5.83 41.92 -15.99
C ASP A 659 -6.98 41.09 -16.57
N CYS A 660 -7.89 41.74 -17.31
CA CYS A 660 -8.94 41.06 -18.08
C CYS A 660 -8.37 40.00 -19.02
N MET A 661 -7.40 40.39 -19.86
CA MET A 661 -6.72 39.48 -20.80
C MET A 661 -5.96 38.36 -20.07
N GLY A 662 -5.28 38.67 -18.97
CA GLY A 662 -4.58 37.68 -18.14
C GLY A 662 -5.53 36.64 -17.56
N ALA A 663 -6.63 37.08 -16.95
CA ALA A 663 -7.65 36.21 -16.37
C ALA A 663 -8.30 35.31 -17.43
N CYS A 664 -8.59 35.83 -18.63
CA CYS A 664 -9.04 34.97 -19.74
C CYS A 664 -7.96 34.00 -20.20
N THR A 665 -6.69 34.41 -20.25
CA THR A 665 -5.60 33.54 -20.72
C THR A 665 -5.40 32.34 -19.79
N VAL A 666 -5.53 32.50 -18.48
CA VAL A 666 -5.42 31.38 -17.53
C VAL A 666 -6.70 30.55 -17.39
N ASP A 667 -7.88 31.12 -17.68
CA ASP A 667 -9.13 30.35 -17.71
C ASP A 667 -9.24 29.57 -19.03
N ARG A 668 -9.04 28.25 -18.95
CA ARG A 668 -9.18 27.28 -20.06
C ARG A 668 -10.54 27.32 -20.75
N SER A 669 -11.59 27.75 -20.05
CA SER A 669 -12.94 27.89 -20.61
C SER A 669 -13.15 29.24 -21.32
N CYS A 670 -12.26 30.23 -21.12
CA CYS A 670 -12.39 31.54 -21.75
C CYS A 670 -11.92 31.56 -23.20
N GLN A 671 -12.87 31.86 -24.09
CA GLN A 671 -12.72 32.05 -25.53
C GLN A 671 -12.83 33.53 -25.96
N GLY A 672 -12.97 34.46 -25.01
CA GLY A 672 -13.11 35.89 -25.28
C GLY A 672 -13.52 36.68 -24.04
N LEU A 673 -13.40 38.00 -24.12
CA LEU A 673 -13.75 38.94 -23.06
C LEU A 673 -14.72 39.98 -23.60
N HIS A 674 -15.83 40.19 -22.91
CA HIS A 674 -16.63 41.39 -23.08
C HIS A 674 -16.23 42.41 -22.01
N VAL A 675 -15.84 43.61 -22.43
CA VAL A 675 -15.37 44.68 -21.55
C VAL A 675 -16.45 45.76 -21.46
N GLU A 676 -16.75 46.18 -20.23
CA GLU A 676 -17.70 47.24 -19.89
C GLU A 676 -16.90 48.38 -19.20
N PRO A 677 -16.21 49.28 -19.94
CA PRO A 677 -15.23 50.20 -19.37
C PRO A 677 -15.82 51.17 -18.34
N SER A 678 -17.07 51.60 -18.57
CA SER A 678 -17.84 52.48 -17.67
C SER A 678 -18.05 51.90 -16.27
N LEU A 679 -17.99 50.58 -16.14
CA LEU A 679 -18.14 49.86 -14.87
C LEU A 679 -16.82 49.25 -14.38
N GLY A 680 -15.70 49.48 -15.08
CA GLY A 680 -14.38 48.96 -14.71
C GLY A 680 -14.36 47.43 -14.57
N ARG A 681 -15.12 46.72 -15.42
CA ARG A 681 -15.27 45.27 -15.35
C ARG A 681 -15.28 44.62 -16.72
N CYS A 682 -14.91 43.34 -16.75
CA CYS A 682 -14.98 42.49 -17.91
C CYS A 682 -15.53 41.10 -17.55
N ARG A 683 -16.20 40.45 -18.51
CA ARG A 683 -16.74 39.10 -18.38
C ARG A 683 -16.00 38.17 -19.34
N THR A 684 -15.61 37.00 -18.88
CA THR A 684 -15.10 35.95 -19.77
C THR A 684 -16.26 35.24 -20.48
N THR A 685 -16.03 34.82 -21.72
CA THR A 685 -17.04 34.16 -22.55
C THR A 685 -16.59 32.77 -22.97
N LEU A 686 -17.53 31.82 -22.93
CA LEU A 686 -17.25 30.38 -23.08
C LEU A 686 -17.20 29.92 -24.54
N ASP A 687 -17.87 30.65 -25.43
CA ASP A 687 -17.97 30.31 -26.83
C ASP A 687 -17.16 31.32 -27.67
N TRP A 688 -16.34 30.82 -28.60
CA TRP A 688 -15.49 31.65 -29.47
C TRP A 688 -16.32 32.23 -30.63
N ASP A 689 -16.28 33.55 -30.80
CA ASP A 689 -17.11 34.30 -31.77
C ASP A 689 -16.25 35.40 -32.41
N SER A 690 -15.56 35.07 -33.51
CA SER A 690 -14.62 35.96 -34.21
C SER A 690 -14.96 36.10 -35.70
N PRO A 691 -15.26 37.32 -36.20
CA PRO A 691 -15.54 38.54 -35.45
C PRO A 691 -16.91 38.46 -34.74
N PRO A 692 -17.08 39.04 -33.53
CA PRO A 692 -18.32 38.95 -32.78
C PRO A 692 -19.45 39.74 -33.45
N LEU A 693 -20.59 39.09 -33.68
CA LEU A 693 -21.65 39.57 -34.60
C LEU A 693 -22.87 40.24 -33.93
N LYS A 694 -22.81 40.58 -32.63
CA LYS A 694 -23.95 41.18 -31.91
C LYS A 694 -23.59 42.59 -31.45
N THR A 695 -24.41 43.57 -31.80
CA THR A 695 -24.18 44.98 -31.41
C THR A 695 -24.22 45.16 -29.89
N ALA A 696 -23.31 46.01 -29.40
CA ALA A 696 -23.17 46.43 -28.01
C ALA A 696 -23.48 47.93 -27.86
N SER A 697 -23.64 48.41 -26.64
CA SER A 697 -24.04 49.79 -26.35
C SER A 697 -22.84 50.67 -25.99
N GLY A 698 -22.75 51.86 -26.60
CA GLY A 698 -21.74 52.87 -26.23
C GLY A 698 -20.30 52.39 -26.41
N ASN A 699 -19.48 52.59 -25.37
CA ASN A 699 -18.03 52.33 -25.41
C ASN A 699 -17.68 50.86 -25.05
N GLU A 700 -18.67 49.96 -25.02
CA GLU A 700 -18.47 48.51 -24.85
C GLU A 700 -17.68 47.89 -26.03
N PHE A 701 -16.89 46.87 -25.73
CA PHE A 701 -16.16 46.11 -26.75
C PHE A 701 -15.90 44.66 -26.36
N THR A 702 -15.39 43.90 -27.31
CA THR A 702 -14.96 42.51 -27.10
C THR A 702 -13.49 42.35 -27.45
N LEU A 703 -12.75 41.60 -26.65
CA LEU A 703 -11.42 41.09 -26.99
C LEU A 703 -11.55 39.60 -27.29
N VAL A 704 -11.21 39.18 -28.52
CA VAL A 704 -11.28 37.76 -28.92
C VAL A 704 -9.87 37.27 -29.23
N PRO A 705 -9.43 36.09 -28.73
CA PRO A 705 -8.21 35.44 -29.16
C PRO A 705 -8.21 35.27 -30.68
N VAL A 706 -7.12 35.68 -31.35
CA VAL A 706 -6.98 35.66 -32.82
C VAL A 706 -7.18 34.24 -33.38
N SER A 707 -6.78 33.22 -32.62
CA SER A 707 -7.06 31.80 -32.86
C SER A 707 -8.01 31.27 -31.80
N ALA A 708 -9.01 30.47 -32.20
CA ALA A 708 -9.83 29.71 -31.27
C ALA A 708 -8.95 28.86 -30.35
N ARG A 709 -9.25 28.83 -29.05
CA ARG A 709 -8.49 28.00 -28.11
C ARG A 709 -9.06 26.59 -28.17
N GLU A 710 -8.43 25.73 -28.97
CA GLU A 710 -8.84 24.34 -29.09
C GLU A 710 -8.93 23.67 -27.71
N GLY A 711 -9.98 22.87 -27.52
CA GLY A 711 -10.46 22.43 -26.22
C GLY A 711 -9.52 21.48 -25.48
N GLY A 712 -8.43 22.02 -24.91
CA GLY A 712 -7.87 21.47 -23.67
C GLY A 712 -6.36 21.29 -23.55
N VAL A 713 -5.55 21.57 -24.59
CA VAL A 713 -4.08 21.51 -24.47
C VAL A 713 -3.45 22.63 -25.31
N GLY A 714 -3.50 23.87 -24.82
CA GLY A 714 -2.83 25.01 -25.44
C GLY A 714 -1.33 25.02 -25.11
N THR A 715 -0.48 24.90 -26.13
CA THR A 715 0.91 24.41 -26.03
C THR A 715 1.97 25.34 -25.41
N THR A 716 1.60 26.42 -24.70
CA THR A 716 2.58 27.41 -24.17
C THR A 716 2.35 27.89 -22.75
N THR A 717 1.22 27.58 -22.12
CA THR A 717 1.00 27.80 -20.69
C THR A 717 0.56 26.48 -20.08
N PRO A 718 1.31 25.92 -19.10
CA PRO A 718 0.86 24.75 -18.36
C PRO A 718 -0.55 24.99 -17.83
N ASP A 719 -1.42 23.98 -17.95
CA ASP A 719 -2.73 24.00 -17.28
C ASP A 719 -2.48 24.43 -15.82
N LEU A 720 -3.05 25.55 -15.38
CA LEU A 720 -3.38 25.68 -13.97
C LEU A 720 -4.40 24.56 -13.74
N PRO A 721 -4.08 23.49 -12.98
CA PRO A 721 -4.97 22.36 -12.90
C PRO A 721 -6.34 22.82 -12.42
N SER A 722 -7.41 22.35 -13.06
CA SER A 722 -8.79 22.51 -12.52
C SER A 722 -8.96 21.89 -11.13
N GLN A 723 -7.93 21.14 -10.68
CA GLN A 723 -7.77 20.53 -9.37
C GLN A 723 -7.08 21.43 -8.33
N LEU A 724 -6.51 22.57 -8.73
CA LEU A 724 -5.74 23.44 -7.82
C LEU A 724 -6.54 23.82 -6.60
N ILE A 725 -7.81 24.16 -6.83
CA ILE A 725 -8.85 24.42 -5.85
C ILE A 725 -10.14 24.01 -6.57
N ASN A 726 -11.13 23.47 -5.86
CA ASN A 726 -12.46 23.24 -6.42
C ASN A 726 -13.18 24.58 -6.66
N ASP A 727 -12.77 25.28 -7.72
CA ASP A 727 -13.19 26.65 -8.13
C ASP A 727 -14.68 26.72 -8.55
N GLU A 728 -15.43 25.61 -8.54
CA GLU A 728 -16.85 25.55 -8.90
C GLU A 728 -17.78 26.28 -7.91
N TYR A 729 -17.31 26.61 -6.70
CA TYR A 729 -18.12 27.32 -5.68
C TYR A 729 -17.38 28.52 -5.09
N ARG A 730 -17.87 29.73 -5.41
CA ARG A 730 -17.32 31.05 -5.05
C ARG A 730 -16.85 31.26 -3.60
N ASN A 731 -17.38 30.51 -2.64
CA ASN A 731 -17.09 30.65 -1.22
C ASN A 731 -16.37 29.44 -0.61
N ASN A 732 -16.10 28.38 -1.40
CA ASN A 732 -15.62 27.09 -0.92
C ASN A 732 -14.26 26.70 -1.54
N ALA A 733 -13.39 27.69 -1.75
CA ALA A 733 -12.02 27.52 -2.22
C ALA A 733 -11.15 26.76 -1.20
N ARG A 734 -11.37 25.45 -1.05
CA ARG A 734 -10.59 24.57 -0.18
C ARG A 734 -9.18 24.40 -0.73
N CYS A 735 -8.21 24.33 0.17
CA CYS A 735 -6.85 24.01 -0.25
C CYS A 735 -6.79 22.61 -0.88
N PRO A 736 -5.99 22.41 -1.95
CA PRO A 736 -5.92 21.11 -2.61
C PRO A 736 -5.24 20.06 -1.72
N ASP A 737 -5.47 18.79 -2.04
CA ASP A 737 -4.73 17.66 -1.46
C ASP A 737 -3.22 17.67 -1.81
N SER A 738 -2.77 18.64 -2.61
CA SER A 738 -1.41 18.79 -3.14
C SER A 738 -0.70 20.06 -2.62
N ASP A 739 -0.57 20.17 -1.30
CA ASP A 739 0.35 21.13 -0.67
C ASP A 739 1.78 21.00 -1.23
N GLY A 740 2.44 22.14 -1.48
CA GLY A 740 3.75 22.22 -2.13
C GLY A 740 3.71 22.12 -3.66
N LEU A 741 2.55 22.00 -4.29
CA LEU A 741 2.40 22.02 -5.76
C LEU A 741 2.95 23.33 -6.35
N VAL A 742 3.77 23.21 -7.40
CA VAL A 742 4.28 24.34 -8.17
C VAL A 742 3.43 24.52 -9.43
N VAL A 743 2.96 25.75 -9.65
CA VAL A 743 2.08 26.17 -10.74
C VAL A 743 2.77 27.25 -11.55
N SER A 744 2.53 27.31 -12.86
CA SER A 744 3.18 28.29 -13.74
C SER A 744 2.16 29.23 -14.38
N VAL A 745 2.40 30.55 -14.32
CA VAL A 745 1.62 31.56 -15.03
C VAL A 745 2.56 32.36 -15.92
N GLY A 746 2.49 32.10 -17.23
CA GLY A 746 3.51 32.57 -18.17
C GLY A 746 4.88 32.00 -17.79
N SER A 747 5.88 32.87 -17.61
CA SER A 747 7.23 32.51 -17.18
C SER A 747 7.43 32.46 -15.66
N LEU A 748 6.41 32.76 -14.86
CA LEU A 748 6.50 32.81 -13.39
C LEU A 748 6.01 31.52 -12.77
N GLN A 749 6.78 30.97 -11.83
CA GLN A 749 6.39 29.84 -11.01
C GLN A 749 5.93 30.30 -9.63
N PHE A 750 4.87 29.68 -9.12
CA PHE A 750 4.35 29.89 -7.78
C PHE A 750 4.15 28.55 -7.07
N ARG A 751 4.29 28.50 -5.75
CA ARG A 751 4.09 27.31 -4.91
C ARG A 751 2.91 27.49 -3.99
N VAL A 752 2.03 26.50 -3.95
CA VAL A 752 0.79 26.45 -3.17
C VAL A 752 1.04 25.90 -1.76
N HIS A 753 0.49 26.56 -0.73
CA HIS A 753 0.60 26.16 0.66
C HIS A 753 -0.73 26.22 1.41
N CYS A 754 -1.05 25.14 2.12
CA CYS A 754 -2.30 24.90 2.83
C CYS A 754 -2.22 25.24 4.32
N ARG A 755 -1.91 26.51 4.62
CA ARG A 755 -1.81 27.04 5.98
C ARG A 755 -2.53 28.37 6.11
N VAL A 756 -2.95 28.70 7.35
CA VAL A 756 -3.35 30.09 7.67
C VAL A 756 -2.16 31.00 7.39
N TYR A 757 -2.36 31.98 6.51
CA TYR A 757 -1.34 32.96 6.18
C TYR A 757 -1.91 34.37 6.33
N GLN A 758 -1.37 35.12 7.29
CA GLN A 758 -1.64 36.54 7.43
C GLN A 758 -0.46 37.32 6.80
N PRO A 759 -0.64 37.94 5.62
CA PRO A 759 0.43 38.67 4.96
C PRO A 759 0.80 39.90 5.79
N LYS A 760 2.10 40.03 6.14
CA LYS A 760 2.63 41.21 6.86
C LYS A 760 2.39 42.52 6.09
N LYS A 761 2.37 42.44 4.76
CA LYS A 761 2.01 43.50 3.83
C LYS A 761 1.23 42.91 2.66
N HIS A 762 0.09 43.49 2.36
CA HIS A 762 -0.68 43.23 1.15
C HIS A 762 -0.67 44.49 0.27
N LEU A 763 -0.69 44.32 -1.06
CA LEU A 763 -0.83 45.43 -2.01
C LEU A 763 -2.26 45.97 -2.01
N GLU A 764 -3.20 45.05 -2.21
CA GLU A 764 -4.60 45.35 -2.45
C GLU A 764 -5.45 44.16 -2.04
N LYS A 765 -6.62 44.46 -1.49
CA LYS A 765 -7.67 43.49 -1.18
C LYS A 765 -8.53 43.32 -2.42
N ILE A 766 -8.48 42.13 -3.01
CA ILE A 766 -9.32 41.75 -4.14
C ILE A 766 -10.67 41.28 -3.56
N SER A 767 -11.77 41.73 -4.17
CA SER A 767 -13.13 41.30 -3.76
C SER A 767 -13.26 39.77 -3.79
N SER A 768 -14.13 39.17 -2.97
CA SER A 768 -14.21 37.71 -2.79
C SER A 768 -14.79 36.91 -3.97
N ALA A 769 -15.03 37.54 -5.13
CA ALA A 769 -15.77 36.94 -6.25
C ALA A 769 -14.89 36.39 -7.41
N TYR A 770 -13.57 36.26 -7.21
CA TYR A 770 -12.65 35.81 -8.27
C TYR A 770 -12.22 34.36 -8.12
N ARG A 771 -12.17 33.65 -9.25
CA ARG A 771 -11.46 32.38 -9.41
C ARG A 771 -9.98 32.57 -9.07
N VAL A 772 -9.38 31.57 -8.44
CA VAL A 772 -7.99 31.70 -7.94
C VAL A 772 -7.00 31.83 -9.09
N SER A 773 -7.29 31.19 -10.21
CA SER A 773 -6.59 31.38 -11.49
C SER A 773 -6.52 32.86 -11.89
N ALA A 774 -7.65 33.59 -11.91
CA ALA A 774 -7.70 35.00 -12.27
C ALA A 774 -6.89 35.90 -11.33
N VAL A 775 -6.90 35.61 -10.02
CA VAL A 775 -6.09 36.34 -9.02
C VAL A 775 -4.59 36.07 -9.21
N LEU A 776 -4.22 34.82 -9.50
CA LEU A 776 -2.82 34.48 -9.79
C LEU A 776 -2.33 35.12 -11.10
N ALA A 777 -3.20 35.24 -12.11
CA ALA A 777 -2.91 36.01 -13.33
C ALA A 777 -2.67 37.50 -13.03
N MET A 778 -3.54 38.14 -12.24
CA MET A 778 -3.34 39.53 -11.79
C MET A 778 -2.02 39.70 -11.04
N CYS A 779 -1.68 38.76 -10.15
CA CYS A 779 -0.38 38.77 -9.47
C CYS A 779 0.80 38.64 -10.45
N ALA A 780 0.75 37.69 -11.38
CA ALA A 780 1.80 37.51 -12.38
C ALA A 780 1.99 38.77 -13.27
N LEU A 781 0.92 39.50 -13.60
CA LEU A 781 0.98 40.74 -14.38
C LEU A 781 1.52 41.94 -13.59
N ASN A 782 1.31 41.97 -12.27
CA ASN A 782 1.77 43.04 -11.39
C ASN A 782 3.22 42.75 -10.90
N PRO A 783 4.24 43.55 -11.29
CA PRO A 783 5.63 43.29 -10.92
C PRO A 783 5.90 43.40 -9.41
N ALA A 784 5.06 44.13 -8.66
CA ALA A 784 5.17 44.24 -7.21
C ALA A 784 4.53 43.05 -6.46
N CYS A 785 3.78 42.17 -7.14
CA CYS A 785 3.09 41.06 -6.49
C CYS A 785 3.98 39.81 -6.41
N GLN A 786 4.20 39.34 -5.18
CA GLN A 786 5.02 38.19 -4.82
C GLN A 786 4.20 36.93 -4.56
N GLY A 787 2.88 37.04 -4.46
CA GLY A 787 1.98 35.92 -4.23
C GLY A 787 0.55 36.37 -3.96
N VAL A 788 -0.33 35.39 -3.74
CA VAL A 788 -1.73 35.60 -3.38
C VAL A 788 -2.08 34.74 -2.18
N CYS A 789 -2.91 35.23 -1.27
CA CYS A 789 -3.50 34.40 -0.22
C CYS A 789 -4.99 34.63 -0.11
N HIS A 790 -5.71 33.57 0.24
CA HIS A 790 -7.06 33.67 0.75
C HIS A 790 -7.02 33.58 2.26
N PHE A 791 -7.61 34.57 2.92
CA PHE A 791 -7.72 34.66 4.36
C PHE A 791 -9.09 35.24 4.72
N ALA A 792 -9.82 34.58 5.63
CA ALA A 792 -11.11 35.06 6.15
C ALA A 792 -12.18 35.34 5.06
N SER A 793 -12.24 34.49 4.02
CA SER A 793 -13.16 34.63 2.85
C SER A 793 -12.81 35.75 1.87
N GLU A 794 -11.59 36.28 1.91
CA GLU A 794 -11.13 37.39 1.06
C GLU A 794 -9.77 37.07 0.45
N VAL A 795 -9.50 37.57 -0.77
CA VAL A 795 -8.24 37.31 -1.48
C VAL A 795 -7.35 38.56 -1.48
N TYR A 796 -6.07 38.39 -1.16
CA TYR A 796 -5.10 39.47 -1.04
C TYR A 796 -3.94 39.25 -2.02
N LEU A 797 -3.49 40.33 -2.67
CA LEU A 797 -2.19 40.36 -3.36
C LEU A 797 -1.10 40.65 -2.33
N ILE A 798 -0.02 39.86 -2.34
CA ILE A 798 1.09 39.95 -1.37
C ILE A 798 2.24 40.73 -2.01
N SER A 799 2.75 41.77 -1.34
CA SER A 799 3.86 42.61 -1.84
C SER A 799 5.26 42.13 -1.45
N GLU A 800 5.37 41.33 -0.39
CA GLU A 800 6.63 40.94 0.21
C GLU A 800 6.86 39.44 -0.02
N HIS A 801 8.05 39.07 -0.53
CA HIS A 801 8.38 37.66 -0.75
C HIS A 801 8.72 37.02 0.58
N GLU A 802 8.05 35.91 0.89
CA GLU A 802 8.36 35.08 2.04
C GLU A 802 8.78 33.70 1.51
N LYS A 803 10.00 33.29 1.83
CA LYS A 803 10.48 31.94 1.48
C LYS A 803 9.77 30.91 2.35
N LEU A 804 8.73 30.29 1.79
CA LEU A 804 8.00 29.20 2.41
C LEU A 804 8.83 27.91 2.35
N SER A 805 8.58 26.98 3.28
CA SER A 805 9.13 25.63 3.23
C SER A 805 8.61 24.89 2.00
N GLU A 806 9.30 23.88 1.48
CA GLU A 806 8.84 23.20 0.24
C GLU A 806 7.48 22.51 0.38
N LYS A 807 7.15 22.10 1.62
CA LYS A 807 5.84 21.62 2.06
C LYS A 807 5.49 22.24 3.42
N THR A 808 4.21 22.42 3.66
CA THR A 808 3.62 22.76 4.96
C THR A 808 3.70 21.53 5.87
N ARG A 809 3.97 21.72 7.17
CA ARG A 809 4.01 20.58 8.11
C ARG A 809 2.60 20.03 8.32
N ASN A 810 2.43 18.71 8.50
CA ASN A 810 1.11 18.10 8.70
C ASN A 810 0.32 18.70 9.88
N SER A 811 1.01 19.24 10.90
CA SER A 811 0.41 19.96 12.04
C SER A 811 -0.05 21.38 11.74
N GLU A 812 0.40 21.96 10.62
CA GLU A 812 0.07 23.31 10.12
C GLU A 812 -0.94 23.25 8.97
N LEU A 813 -1.17 22.08 8.37
CA LEU A 813 -2.18 21.84 7.36
C LEU A 813 -3.58 22.13 7.92
N GLN A 814 -4.25 23.10 7.32
CA GLN A 814 -5.62 23.46 7.68
C GLN A 814 -6.61 22.82 6.71
N GLN A 815 -7.63 22.13 7.22
CA GLN A 815 -8.77 21.65 6.42
C GLN A 815 -9.77 22.77 6.03
N GLY A 816 -9.35 24.03 6.17
CA GLY A 816 -10.15 25.22 5.93
C GLY A 816 -10.01 25.78 4.51
N PHE A 817 -10.44 27.03 4.37
CA PHE A 817 -10.35 27.79 3.12
C PHE A 817 -9.12 28.70 3.06
N ASP A 818 -8.31 28.76 4.12
CA ASP A 818 -7.12 29.62 4.14
C ASP A 818 -5.94 28.93 3.43
N TRP A 819 -5.35 29.64 2.46
CA TRP A 819 -4.21 29.15 1.67
C TRP A 819 -3.37 30.33 1.18
N VAL A 820 -2.12 30.05 0.82
CA VAL A 820 -1.21 31.03 0.21
C VAL A 820 -0.45 30.41 -0.97
N ILE A 821 -0.32 31.17 -2.05
CA ILE A 821 0.40 30.81 -3.26
C ILE A 821 1.49 31.87 -3.49
N MET A 822 2.74 31.54 -3.18
CA MET A 822 3.88 32.47 -3.29
C MET A 822 4.71 32.19 -4.54
N ALA A 823 5.29 33.21 -5.16
CA ALA A 823 6.30 33.03 -6.20
C ALA A 823 7.45 32.16 -5.65
N THR A 824 7.98 31.23 -6.46
CA THR A 824 9.10 30.38 -6.03
C THR A 824 10.38 31.18 -5.80
N GLU A 825 10.55 32.26 -6.55
CA GLU A 825 11.68 33.20 -6.48
C GLU A 825 11.18 34.62 -6.18
N PRO A 826 11.95 35.43 -5.42
CA PRO A 826 11.60 36.83 -5.15
C PRO A 826 11.67 37.66 -6.44
N ARG A 827 10.55 38.28 -6.81
CA ARG A 827 10.50 39.18 -7.96
C ARG A 827 11.11 40.52 -7.59
N VAL A 828 12.09 40.99 -8.36
CA VAL A 828 12.59 42.35 -8.21
C VAL A 828 11.53 43.31 -8.74
N ALA A 829 11.02 44.20 -7.89
CA ALA A 829 10.17 45.29 -8.36
C ALA A 829 11.00 46.23 -9.25
N THR A 830 10.66 46.27 -10.54
CA THR A 830 11.30 47.09 -11.58
C THR A 830 10.64 48.44 -11.73
#